data_AF-A0AAV8CFR0-F1
#
_entry.id   AF-A0AAV8CFR0-F1
#
_cell.length_a   1.000
_cell.length_b   1.000
_cell.length_c   1.000
_cell.angle_alpha   90.00
_cell.angle_beta   90.00
_cell.angle_gamma   90.00
#
_symmetry.space_group_name_H-M   'P 1'
#
loop_
_entity.id
_entity.type
_entity.pdbx_description
1 polymer ?
#
loop_
_entity_poly.entity_id
_entity_poly.type
_entity_poly.pdbx_seq_one_letter_code
_entity_poly.pdbx_strand_id
1 'polypeptide(L)'
;MATGISEMSFHAITRLYAQHFCTASPFISPLRKNAKANQRRSLHARSWGISEKTHNFQNINLSQPFQSRKKFTECHCQQASDIANLSHDEANSTWVQDAVNKVSQVLGSTNGKGAIEFENGSAKHGEDPTLVMPEPAKDLQPKKTRGSSLVEDEAWRLLVESMVYYCGGPVGTIAANDPLDSNKLNYDQVFIRDFIPSGIAFLLKGEYEIVRNFILHTLQLQSWEKTMDCHSPGQGLMPASFKVRTVPLDGDENATEEVLDPDFGEAAIGRVAPVDSGLWWIILLRAYGKCSGDLSVQERIDVQTGIKMILKLCLADGFDMFPTLLVTDGSCMIDRRMGIHGHPLEIQALFYSALMCAREMLAPEDGSADLIRALNNRLIALSFHIREYYWVDMKKLNEIYRYKTEEYSYDAVNKFNIYPDQIPPWLVERMPSKGGFLIGNLQPAHMDFRFFSLGNLWSIVSSLATTQQSHAILDLIETKWSDLVAQMPLKICYPALEGQEWRIITGSDPKNTYNYTFSPSLFPPLLSALFFNCSCFLFCRPWSYHNGGSWPTLLWQLTVACIKMNRPEIAERALEIAEKRLSIDKWPEYYDTKSARFIGKQARLYQTWSIAGYLVAKLLLEKPDLAKTLWSEEDAEILNALNVMVDPTNPRRKRGKVLKKTYIV
;
A
#
# COMPACT_ATOMS: atom_id res chain seq x y z
N MET A 1 54.63 31.32 -36.89
CA MET A 1 54.16 32.40 -37.80
C MET A 1 52.64 32.21 -37.88
N ALA A 2 51.75 33.06 -37.32
CA ALA A 2 51.53 34.50 -37.59
C ALA A 2 51.24 34.76 -39.09
N THR A 3 50.14 35.36 -39.57
CA THR A 3 48.89 35.97 -39.00
C THR A 3 47.65 35.53 -39.86
N GLY A 4 46.37 35.91 -39.64
CA GLY A 4 45.67 36.66 -38.59
C GLY A 4 44.93 37.94 -39.06
N ILE A 5 43.66 38.13 -38.64
CA ILE A 5 42.82 39.39 -38.69
C ILE A 5 42.25 39.74 -40.11
N SER A 6 40.99 40.17 -40.36
CA SER A 6 39.75 40.41 -39.55
C SER A 6 38.40 40.36 -40.37
N GLU A 7 37.28 40.18 -39.64
CA GLU A 7 35.96 40.87 -39.73
C GLU A 7 34.98 40.86 -40.94
N MET A 8 33.68 40.95 -40.58
CA MET A 8 32.44 41.18 -41.36
C MET A 8 32.08 40.13 -42.45
N SER A 9 30.91 39.48 -42.47
CA SER A 9 29.57 40.02 -42.16
C SER A 9 28.59 38.94 -41.64
N PHE A 10 28.19 39.02 -40.37
CA PHE A 10 27.15 38.15 -39.79
C PHE A 10 25.75 38.76 -40.02
N HIS A 11 25.31 38.82 -41.28
CA HIS A 11 23.99 39.38 -41.64
C HIS A 11 23.31 38.75 -42.88
N ALA A 12 23.53 37.45 -43.10
CA ALA A 12 22.78 36.67 -44.08
C ALA A 12 22.75 35.18 -43.70
N ILE A 13 21.77 34.79 -42.85
CA ILE A 13 21.11 33.45 -42.72
C ILE A 13 20.21 33.56 -41.46
N THR A 14 19.16 34.38 -41.54
CA THR A 14 18.07 34.44 -40.54
C THR A 14 16.78 35.00 -41.14
N ARG A 15 16.55 34.73 -42.43
CA ARG A 15 15.34 35.09 -43.17
C ARG A 15 14.93 33.95 -44.12
N LEU A 16 14.40 32.89 -43.53
CA LEU A 16 13.50 31.88 -44.09
C LEU A 16 13.03 31.04 -42.89
N TYR A 17 11.79 30.55 -42.90
CA TYR A 17 11.07 29.97 -41.74
C TYR A 17 10.60 30.94 -40.65
N ALA A 18 9.89 32.00 -41.07
CA ALA A 18 8.99 32.77 -40.21
C ALA A 18 7.71 33.19 -40.98
N GLN A 19 7.05 32.24 -41.65
CA GLN A 19 5.76 32.44 -42.30
C GLN A 19 4.87 31.20 -42.14
N HIS A 20 3.90 31.29 -41.23
CA HIS A 20 2.55 30.74 -41.24
C HIS A 20 2.07 30.52 -39.80
N PHE A 21 1.37 31.51 -39.24
CA PHE A 21 0.20 31.38 -38.37
C PHE A 21 -0.21 32.77 -37.88
N CYS A 22 -1.19 33.40 -38.55
CA CYS A 22 -1.86 34.58 -38.03
C CYS A 22 -3.19 34.82 -38.78
N THR A 23 -4.31 34.53 -38.12
CA THR A 23 -5.63 35.07 -38.46
C THR A 23 -6.27 35.55 -37.17
N ALA A 24 -6.45 36.86 -37.04
CA ALA A 24 -6.95 37.50 -35.83
C ALA A 24 -8.35 38.07 -36.04
N SER A 25 -9.10 38.22 -34.95
CA SER A 25 -10.24 39.14 -34.86
C SER A 25 -10.46 39.59 -33.40
N PRO A 26 -10.99 40.80 -33.15
CA PRO A 26 -10.42 41.64 -32.10
C PRO A 26 -11.36 41.99 -30.94
N PHE A 27 -10.76 42.34 -29.80
CA PHE A 27 -11.41 43.04 -28.69
C PHE A 27 -11.66 44.52 -29.03
N ILE A 28 -12.84 45.04 -28.69
CA ILE A 28 -13.12 46.48 -28.60
C ILE A 28 -13.93 46.77 -27.31
N SER A 29 -13.56 47.83 -26.61
CA SER A 29 -14.13 48.29 -25.33
C SER A 29 -15.27 49.32 -25.52
N PRO A 30 -16.11 49.61 -24.48
CA PRO A 30 -17.45 50.15 -24.69
C PRO A 30 -17.56 51.70 -24.64
N LEU A 31 -18.56 52.25 -25.34
CA LEU A 31 -18.99 53.66 -25.21
C LEU A 31 -20.52 53.83 -25.19
N ARG A 32 -20.98 54.87 -24.48
CA ARG A 32 -22.39 55.19 -24.15
C ARG A 32 -23.13 55.94 -25.29
N LYS A 33 -24.45 55.74 -25.41
CA LYS A 33 -25.51 56.70 -24.97
C LYS A 33 -26.94 56.36 -25.44
N ASN A 34 -27.90 56.62 -24.54
CA ASN A 34 -29.33 56.97 -24.75
C ASN A 34 -30.27 55.96 -25.44
N ALA A 35 -31.58 55.93 -25.17
CA ALA A 35 -32.39 56.27 -23.99
C ALA A 35 -33.86 55.87 -24.25
N LYS A 36 -34.55 55.27 -23.27
CA LYS A 36 -35.97 55.54 -22.93
C LYS A 36 -36.35 54.82 -21.63
N ALA A 37 -37.29 55.39 -20.89
CA ALA A 37 -37.52 55.09 -19.49
C ALA A 37 -38.85 54.34 -19.25
N ASN A 38 -38.94 53.67 -18.10
CA ASN A 38 -40.14 53.78 -17.28
C ASN A 38 -39.83 53.65 -15.78
N GLN A 39 -40.66 54.29 -14.94
CA GLN A 39 -40.50 54.43 -13.48
C GLN A 39 -40.88 53.11 -12.74
N ARG A 40 -40.64 52.86 -11.44
CA ARG A 40 -40.69 53.76 -10.24
C ARG A 40 -40.22 53.02 -8.96
N ARG A 41 -39.46 53.70 -8.06
CA ARG A 41 -39.29 53.46 -6.57
C ARG A 41 -38.75 52.09 -6.06
N SER A 42 -38.00 51.97 -4.95
CA SER A 42 -37.25 52.94 -4.10
C SER A 42 -36.27 52.23 -3.12
N LEU A 43 -35.08 52.83 -2.90
CA LEU A 43 -34.28 52.99 -1.66
C LEU A 43 -34.41 51.95 -0.50
N HIS A 44 -33.34 51.45 0.15
CA HIS A 44 -32.14 52.18 0.62
C HIS A 44 -30.87 51.29 0.70
N ALA A 45 -29.71 51.91 0.47
CA ALA A 45 -28.42 51.49 1.04
C ALA A 45 -27.54 52.74 1.26
N ARG A 46 -26.71 52.77 2.31
CA ARG A 46 -25.61 53.74 2.48
C ARG A 46 -24.41 53.06 3.13
N SER A 47 -23.23 53.46 2.64
CA SER A 47 -21.89 53.05 3.07
C SER A 47 -21.18 54.25 3.75
N TRP A 48 -19.87 54.10 3.98
CA TRP A 48 -18.88 55.07 4.48
C TRP A 48 -18.83 55.22 6.02
N GLY A 49 -17.65 55.19 6.67
CA GLY A 49 -16.29 55.09 6.12
C GLY A 49 -15.20 54.81 7.17
N ILE A 50 -13.93 54.89 6.74
CA ILE A 50 -12.71 54.48 7.47
C ILE A 50 -12.25 55.55 8.48
N SER A 51 -11.64 55.13 9.59
CA SER A 51 -10.59 55.90 10.28
C SER A 51 -9.59 54.96 10.95
N GLU A 52 -8.30 55.20 10.72
CA GLU A 52 -7.21 54.60 11.49
C GLU A 52 -7.16 55.16 12.93
N LYS A 53 -6.54 54.41 13.85
CA LYS A 53 -5.66 54.94 14.91
C LYS A 53 -4.81 53.84 15.56
N THR A 54 -3.51 54.08 15.63
CA THR A 54 -2.48 53.28 16.29
C THR A 54 -2.50 53.46 17.82
N HIS A 55 -2.17 52.42 18.60
CA HIS A 55 -1.46 52.61 19.87
C HIS A 55 -0.60 51.41 20.32
N ASN A 56 0.50 51.77 20.96
CA ASN A 56 1.65 50.97 21.38
C ASN A 56 1.34 49.78 22.31
N PHE A 57 2.14 48.71 22.17
CA PHE A 57 2.43 47.77 23.25
C PHE A 57 3.70 48.20 24.01
N GLN A 58 3.68 48.11 25.34
CA GLN A 58 4.88 48.11 26.18
C GLN A 58 4.89 46.85 27.05
N ASN A 59 6.09 46.30 27.25
CA ASN A 59 6.35 45.14 28.11
C ASN A 59 6.04 45.43 29.58
N ILE A 60 5.79 44.37 30.37
CA ILE A 60 6.43 44.13 31.68
C ILE A 60 6.27 42.63 32.04
N ASN A 61 7.37 41.98 32.40
CA ASN A 61 7.42 40.66 33.04
C ASN A 61 6.99 40.75 34.51
N LEU A 62 6.53 39.65 35.12
CA LEU A 62 6.99 39.22 36.47
C LEU A 62 6.47 37.82 36.87
N SER A 63 7.43 36.94 37.15
CA SER A 63 7.49 35.85 38.15
C SER A 63 6.22 35.19 38.76
N GLN A 64 6.31 33.86 38.85
CA GLN A 64 5.59 32.90 39.71
C GLN A 64 5.66 33.24 41.24
N PRO A 65 5.05 32.48 42.21
CA PRO A 65 4.42 31.15 42.10
C PRO A 65 3.18 30.83 42.99
N PHE A 66 2.76 29.55 42.91
CA PHE A 66 2.17 28.69 43.97
C PHE A 66 0.64 28.54 44.17
N GLN A 67 0.28 27.25 44.28
CA GLN A 67 -0.75 26.60 45.10
C GLN A 67 -2.21 26.37 44.62
N SER A 68 -2.48 25.06 44.51
CA SER A 68 -3.74 24.33 44.37
C SER A 68 -4.99 24.84 45.10
N ARG A 69 -6.16 24.63 44.47
CA ARG A 69 -7.33 24.03 45.15
C ARG A 69 -8.35 23.41 44.19
N LYS A 70 -8.72 22.14 44.45
CA LYS A 70 -9.87 21.47 43.82
C LYS A 70 -11.18 22.17 44.25
N LYS A 71 -12.12 22.34 43.32
CA LYS A 71 -13.55 22.39 43.61
C LYS A 71 -14.34 21.70 42.49
N PHE A 72 -15.10 20.68 42.87
CA PHE A 72 -16.16 20.12 42.05
C PHE A 72 -17.24 21.17 41.81
N THR A 73 -17.90 21.12 40.66
CA THR A 73 -19.23 21.70 40.46
C THR A 73 -20.14 20.61 39.89
N GLU A 74 -21.22 20.32 40.62
CA GLU A 74 -22.24 19.37 40.22
C GLU A 74 -23.07 19.97 39.08
N CYS A 75 -23.43 19.14 38.09
CA CYS A 75 -24.41 19.50 37.08
C CYS A 75 -25.63 18.57 37.23
N HIS A 76 -26.75 19.12 37.66
CA HIS A 76 -28.02 18.41 37.68
C HIS A 76 -28.57 18.29 36.25
N CYS A 77 -28.75 17.07 35.77
CA CYS A 77 -29.62 16.75 34.64
C CYS A 77 -30.55 15.60 35.04
N GLN A 78 -31.85 15.81 34.89
CA GLN A 78 -32.88 14.87 35.33
C GLN A 78 -33.04 13.72 34.33
N GLN A 79 -33.44 12.55 34.83
CA GLN A 79 -33.85 11.42 34.01
C GLN A 79 -35.19 11.72 33.31
N ALA A 80 -35.30 11.33 32.05
CA ALA A 80 -36.58 11.06 31.40
C ALA A 80 -36.42 9.78 30.56
N SER A 81 -36.99 8.69 31.05
CA SER A 81 -37.34 7.55 30.21
C SER A 81 -38.73 7.81 29.66
N ASP A 82 -38.96 7.59 28.36
CA ASP A 82 -40.00 6.65 27.94
C ASP A 82 -39.98 6.34 26.44
N ILE A 83 -40.47 5.14 26.16
CA ILE A 83 -40.47 4.37 24.92
C ILE A 83 -41.25 5.05 23.78
N ALA A 84 -40.71 5.02 22.56
CA ALA A 84 -41.51 5.07 21.33
C ALA A 84 -40.90 4.17 20.23
N ASN A 85 -41.59 3.07 19.91
CA ASN A 85 -41.27 2.22 18.76
C ASN A 85 -41.61 2.94 17.45
N LEU A 86 -40.63 3.15 16.56
CA LEU A 86 -40.88 3.45 15.15
C LEU A 86 -39.94 2.64 14.25
N SER A 87 -40.52 2.07 13.20
CA SER A 87 -39.86 1.17 12.25
C SER A 87 -38.93 1.91 11.29
N HIS A 88 -37.74 1.36 11.06
CA HIS A 88 -36.84 1.80 9.99
C HIS A 88 -37.34 1.32 8.61
N ASP A 89 -37.54 2.26 7.68
CA ASP A 89 -37.67 1.96 6.25
C ASP A 89 -36.29 2.02 5.57
N GLU A 90 -35.75 0.87 5.18
CA GLU A 90 -34.49 0.74 4.43
C GLU A 90 -34.73 0.85 2.92
N ALA A 91 -34.06 1.79 2.24
CA ALA A 91 -34.13 1.86 0.79
C ALA A 91 -32.90 2.52 0.12
N ASN A 92 -31.72 1.89 0.18
CA ASN A 92 -30.75 1.80 -0.95
C ASN A 92 -29.46 1.00 -0.64
N SER A 93 -29.59 -0.31 -0.37
CA SER A 93 -28.47 -1.28 -0.38
C SER A 93 -28.90 -2.72 -0.69
N THR A 94 -30.21 -2.95 -0.81
CA THR A 94 -30.85 -4.25 -0.59
C THR A 94 -30.50 -5.34 -1.59
N TRP A 95 -30.01 -5.06 -2.81
CA TRP A 95 -29.70 -6.13 -3.76
C TRP A 95 -28.40 -6.90 -3.42
N VAL A 96 -27.38 -6.20 -2.90
CA VAL A 96 -26.18 -6.83 -2.35
C VAL A 96 -26.51 -7.40 -0.97
N GLN A 97 -27.14 -6.60 -0.09
CA GLN A 97 -27.55 -7.03 1.25
C GLN A 97 -28.41 -8.33 1.21
N ASP A 98 -29.41 -8.46 0.32
CA ASP A 98 -30.27 -9.66 0.20
C ASP A 98 -29.60 -10.87 -0.48
N ALA A 99 -28.47 -10.69 -1.16
CA ALA A 99 -27.65 -11.79 -1.66
C ALA A 99 -26.70 -12.27 -0.59
N VAL A 100 -26.00 -11.31 0.01
CA VAL A 100 -25.01 -11.53 1.06
C VAL A 100 -25.66 -12.06 2.33
N ASN A 101 -26.73 -11.45 2.86
CA ASN A 101 -27.44 -11.92 4.06
C ASN A 101 -28.00 -13.35 3.88
N LYS A 102 -28.38 -13.77 2.66
CA LYS A 102 -28.82 -15.14 2.40
C LYS A 102 -27.66 -16.14 2.37
N VAL A 103 -26.49 -15.74 1.86
CA VAL A 103 -25.27 -16.55 1.98
C VAL A 103 -24.86 -16.64 3.46
N SER A 104 -24.85 -15.52 4.20
CA SER A 104 -24.54 -15.50 5.65
C SER A 104 -25.52 -16.33 6.49
N GLN A 105 -26.81 -16.43 6.12
CA GLN A 105 -27.77 -17.33 6.77
C GLN A 105 -27.48 -18.82 6.52
N VAL A 106 -27.02 -19.19 5.32
CA VAL A 106 -26.59 -20.56 5.00
C VAL A 106 -25.31 -20.91 5.76
N LEU A 107 -24.34 -19.99 5.81
CA LEU A 107 -23.08 -20.15 6.55
C LEU A 107 -23.28 -20.28 8.08
N GLY A 108 -24.33 -19.67 8.64
CA GLY A 108 -24.67 -19.78 10.07
C GLY A 108 -25.26 -21.12 10.51
N SER A 109 -25.54 -22.05 9.58
CA SER A 109 -26.42 -23.21 9.83
C SER A 109 -25.71 -24.57 9.86
N THR A 110 -24.38 -24.64 9.71
CA THR A 110 -23.62 -25.91 9.63
C THR A 110 -22.49 -26.02 10.67
N ASN A 111 -22.84 -25.85 11.95
CA ASN A 111 -22.04 -26.34 13.08
C ASN A 111 -22.86 -27.32 13.94
N GLY A 112 -23.19 -28.46 13.35
CA GLY A 112 -23.91 -29.57 13.99
C GLY A 112 -23.00 -30.77 14.22
N LYS A 113 -22.86 -31.20 15.48
CA LYS A 113 -21.95 -32.27 15.91
C LYS A 113 -22.21 -33.61 15.20
N GLY A 114 -21.21 -34.13 14.51
CA GLY A 114 -21.13 -35.56 14.16
C GLY A 114 -20.34 -36.31 15.24
N ALA A 115 -21.04 -37.00 16.13
CA ALA A 115 -20.40 -37.93 17.07
C ALA A 115 -20.06 -39.24 16.35
N ILE A 116 -18.86 -39.77 16.57
CA ILE A 116 -18.48 -41.14 16.17
C ILE A 116 -18.14 -41.89 17.45
N GLU A 117 -18.87 -42.97 17.71
CA GLU A 117 -18.71 -43.80 18.90
C GLU A 117 -17.46 -44.69 18.78
N PHE A 118 -16.75 -44.87 19.90
CA PHE A 118 -15.67 -45.85 20.01
C PHE A 118 -16.21 -47.13 20.65
N GLU A 119 -16.24 -48.24 19.90
CA GLU A 119 -16.39 -49.58 20.47
C GLU A 119 -15.02 -50.24 20.73
N ASN A 120 -14.91 -50.92 21.88
CA ASN A 120 -13.73 -51.70 22.27
C ASN A 120 -13.89 -53.16 21.82
N GLY A 121 -12.86 -53.75 21.19
CA GLY A 121 -12.86 -55.14 20.72
C GLY A 121 -11.50 -55.84 20.84
N SER A 122 -11.46 -56.91 21.63
CA SER A 122 -10.28 -57.70 22.03
C SER A 122 -9.50 -58.42 20.91
N ALA A 123 -8.22 -58.72 21.17
CA ALA A 123 -7.22 -59.32 20.29
C ALA A 123 -7.36 -60.83 19.96
N LYS A 124 -6.60 -61.30 18.95
CA LYS A 124 -5.99 -62.66 18.86
C LYS A 124 -4.85 -62.76 17.80
N HIS A 125 -4.06 -63.84 17.89
CA HIS A 125 -2.70 -64.05 17.33
C HIS A 125 -2.58 -64.59 15.88
N GLY A 126 -1.38 -64.41 15.29
CA GLY A 126 -0.72 -65.24 14.26
C GLY A 126 -0.57 -64.56 12.88
N GLU A 127 0.50 -64.71 12.08
CA GLU A 127 1.85 -65.33 12.21
C GLU A 127 2.80 -64.67 11.16
N ASP A 128 4.13 -64.78 11.27
CA ASP A 128 5.13 -64.27 10.30
C ASP A 128 5.34 -65.27 9.13
N PRO A 129 5.71 -64.84 7.90
CA PRO A 129 7.13 -64.92 7.51
C PRO A 129 7.66 -63.82 6.55
N THR A 130 8.54 -62.96 7.08
CA THR A 130 9.95 -62.72 6.66
C THR A 130 10.37 -62.52 5.16
N LEU A 131 11.27 -61.53 4.97
CA LEU A 131 12.28 -61.32 3.90
C LEU A 131 11.88 -60.68 2.54
N VAL A 132 12.35 -59.46 2.27
CA VAL A 132 13.64 -59.12 1.58
C VAL A 132 13.80 -57.58 1.53
N MET A 133 15.00 -57.06 1.75
CA MET A 133 15.33 -55.62 1.62
C MET A 133 16.10 -55.31 0.33
N PRO A 134 15.85 -54.16 -0.34
CA PRO A 134 16.79 -53.56 -1.29
C PRO A 134 17.70 -52.51 -0.62
N GLU A 135 18.94 -52.41 -1.09
CA GLU A 135 19.98 -51.50 -0.58
C GLU A 135 19.72 -50.00 -0.84
N PRO A 136 20.33 -49.08 -0.07
CA PRO A 136 20.16 -47.64 -0.26
C PRO A 136 20.83 -47.15 -1.55
N ALA A 137 20.05 -46.49 -2.41
CA ALA A 137 20.56 -45.80 -3.59
C ALA A 137 21.50 -44.64 -3.18
N LYS A 138 22.56 -44.44 -3.97
CA LYS A 138 23.60 -43.42 -3.70
C LYS A 138 23.04 -42.00 -3.75
N ASP A 139 23.32 -41.25 -2.69
CA ASP A 139 22.95 -39.85 -2.52
C ASP A 139 23.61 -38.95 -3.58
N LEU A 140 22.81 -38.43 -4.52
CA LEU A 140 23.22 -37.48 -5.54
C LEU A 140 22.98 -36.05 -5.06
N GLN A 141 23.81 -35.61 -4.10
CA GLN A 141 23.85 -34.24 -3.61
C GLN A 141 24.08 -33.25 -4.78
N PRO A 142 23.21 -32.24 -4.99
CA PRO A 142 23.44 -31.20 -5.99
C PRO A 142 24.66 -30.36 -5.59
N LYS A 143 25.56 -30.10 -6.55
CA LYS A 143 26.76 -29.27 -6.33
C LYS A 143 26.37 -27.83 -5.97
N LYS A 144 26.28 -27.48 -4.68
CA LYS A 144 26.25 -26.09 -4.24
C LYS A 144 27.50 -25.35 -4.75
N THR A 145 27.30 -24.31 -5.55
CA THR A 145 28.36 -23.47 -6.09
C THR A 145 28.98 -22.67 -4.94
N ARG A 146 30.26 -22.91 -4.63
CA ARG A 146 30.97 -22.40 -3.43
C ARG A 146 30.95 -20.88 -3.21
N GLY A 147 30.56 -20.08 -4.21
CA GLY A 147 30.35 -18.64 -4.09
C GLY A 147 28.93 -18.23 -3.66
N SER A 148 27.90 -19.02 -3.95
CA SER A 148 26.50 -18.69 -3.64
C SER A 148 26.19 -18.84 -2.13
N SER A 149 26.89 -19.75 -1.43
CA SER A 149 26.82 -19.84 0.03
C SER A 149 27.40 -18.59 0.71
N LEU A 150 28.52 -18.06 0.20
CA LEU A 150 29.19 -16.89 0.81
C LEU A 150 28.29 -15.64 0.84
N VAL A 151 27.47 -15.43 -0.20
CA VAL A 151 26.51 -14.30 -0.26
C VAL A 151 25.32 -14.53 0.67
N GLU A 152 24.91 -15.79 0.90
CA GLU A 152 23.90 -16.13 1.92
C GLU A 152 24.45 -15.94 3.34
N ASP A 153 25.67 -16.42 3.61
CA ASP A 153 26.35 -16.29 4.90
C ASP A 153 26.58 -14.81 5.26
N GLU A 154 26.99 -13.99 4.28
CA GLU A 154 27.11 -12.53 4.42
C GLU A 154 25.76 -11.88 4.75
N ALA A 155 24.72 -12.20 3.97
CA ALA A 155 23.39 -11.64 4.17
C ALA A 155 22.79 -12.02 5.53
N TRP A 156 22.95 -13.28 5.96
CA TRP A 156 22.45 -13.73 7.25
C TRP A 156 23.16 -13.00 8.40
N ARG A 157 24.48 -12.83 8.33
CA ARG A 157 25.24 -12.04 9.31
C ARG A 157 24.75 -10.58 9.35
N LEU A 158 24.59 -9.93 8.20
CA LEU A 158 24.12 -8.53 8.14
C LEU A 158 22.70 -8.37 8.69
N LEU A 159 21.81 -9.35 8.48
CA LEU A 159 20.47 -9.35 9.08
C LEU A 159 20.53 -9.46 10.61
N VAL A 160 21.35 -10.36 11.14
CA VAL A 160 21.59 -10.52 12.59
C VAL A 160 22.23 -9.25 13.19
N GLU A 161 23.18 -8.62 12.50
CA GLU A 161 23.80 -7.35 12.90
C GLU A 161 22.80 -6.15 12.90
N SER A 162 21.65 -6.27 12.24
CA SER A 162 20.61 -5.23 12.19
C SER A 162 19.58 -5.32 13.34
N MET A 163 19.66 -6.34 14.20
CA MET A 163 18.67 -6.56 15.27
C MET A 163 18.67 -5.47 16.34
N VAL A 164 17.47 -5.11 16.78
CA VAL A 164 17.21 -4.19 17.88
C VAL A 164 16.76 -4.97 19.09
N TYR A 165 17.35 -4.66 20.24
CA TYR A 165 17.03 -5.24 21.53
C TYR A 165 16.30 -4.22 22.41
N TYR A 166 15.37 -4.72 23.23
CA TYR A 166 14.63 -3.96 24.23
C TYR A 166 14.48 -4.81 25.48
N CYS A 167 14.89 -4.29 26.65
CA CYS A 167 14.92 -5.01 27.92
C CYS A 167 15.64 -6.38 27.83
N GLY A 168 16.67 -6.47 26.97
CA GLY A 168 17.45 -7.67 26.70
C GLY A 168 16.85 -8.67 25.69
N GLY A 169 15.59 -8.51 25.28
CA GLY A 169 14.95 -9.35 24.25
C GLY A 169 15.05 -8.74 22.85
N PRO A 170 15.18 -9.53 21.77
CA PRO A 170 15.15 -8.99 20.40
C PRO A 170 13.71 -8.59 20.05
N VAL A 171 13.52 -7.39 19.48
CA VAL A 171 12.19 -6.81 19.19
C VAL A 171 11.98 -6.33 17.76
N GLY A 172 13.00 -6.40 16.91
CA GLY A 172 12.90 -5.99 15.51
C GLY A 172 14.26 -5.85 14.83
N THR A 173 14.27 -5.25 13.64
CA THR A 173 15.50 -4.89 12.91
C THR A 173 15.43 -3.45 12.43
N ILE A 174 16.53 -2.69 12.50
CA ILE A 174 16.59 -1.33 11.93
C ILE A 174 16.40 -1.34 10.41
N ALA A 175 15.97 -0.24 9.81
CA ALA A 175 15.77 -0.15 8.35
C ALA A 175 17.08 -0.23 7.55
N ALA A 176 18.15 0.44 8.01
CA ALA A 176 19.47 0.38 7.37
C ALA A 176 20.62 0.53 8.36
N ASN A 177 21.71 -0.20 8.12
CA ASN A 177 22.97 -0.08 8.86
C ASN A 177 24.08 0.53 7.98
N ASP A 178 23.84 1.71 7.39
CA ASP A 178 24.82 2.37 6.53
C ASP A 178 25.92 3.06 7.35
N PRO A 179 27.20 2.61 7.32
CA PRO A 179 28.28 3.22 8.07
C PRO A 179 28.79 4.53 7.44
N LEU A 180 28.33 4.88 6.23
CA LEU A 180 28.74 6.10 5.53
C LEU A 180 27.76 7.27 5.75
N ASP A 181 26.57 7.02 6.29
CA ASP A 181 25.56 8.07 6.53
C ASP A 181 25.71 8.70 7.92
N SER A 182 26.14 9.96 7.94
CA SER A 182 26.22 10.77 9.17
C SER A 182 24.85 11.19 9.74
N ASN A 183 23.77 11.09 8.96
CA ASN A 183 22.43 11.51 9.37
C ASN A 183 21.41 10.38 9.17
N LYS A 184 21.33 9.51 10.17
CA LYS A 184 20.46 8.32 10.17
C LYS A 184 18.96 8.62 9.99
N LEU A 185 18.52 9.87 10.18
CA LEU A 185 17.11 10.30 10.10
C LEU A 185 16.19 9.34 10.89
N ASN A 186 15.32 8.62 10.19
CA ASN A 186 14.44 7.59 10.74
C ASN A 186 14.88 6.15 10.38
N TYR A 187 15.97 5.95 9.64
CA TYR A 187 16.39 4.62 9.18
C TYR A 187 17.12 3.79 10.26
N ASP A 188 17.35 4.38 11.45
CA ASP A 188 17.75 3.65 12.66
C ASP A 188 16.56 3.22 13.54
N GLN A 189 15.33 3.34 13.01
CA GLN A 189 14.10 2.84 13.62
C GLN A 189 13.72 1.47 13.05
N VAL A 190 12.89 0.73 13.79
CA VAL A 190 12.22 -0.49 13.33
C VAL A 190 10.92 -0.09 12.65
N PHE A 191 10.84 -0.18 11.33
CA PHE A 191 9.58 -0.02 10.59
C PHE A 191 8.80 -1.32 10.53
N ILE A 192 7.47 -1.22 10.61
CA ILE A 192 6.62 -2.42 10.52
C ILE A 192 6.76 -3.08 9.14
N ARG A 193 6.76 -2.29 8.06
CA ARG A 193 6.92 -2.77 6.68
C ARG A 193 8.29 -3.43 6.42
N ASP A 194 9.39 -2.83 6.89
CA ASP A 194 10.75 -3.34 6.68
C ASP A 194 11.01 -4.60 7.50
N PHE A 195 10.39 -4.74 8.67
CA PHE A 195 10.52 -5.94 9.49
C PHE A 195 9.79 -7.15 8.91
N ILE A 196 8.80 -7.02 8.02
CA ILE A 196 8.08 -8.18 7.46
C ILE A 196 9.01 -9.22 6.80
N PRO A 197 9.89 -8.88 5.84
CA PRO A 197 10.84 -9.84 5.30
C PRO A 197 11.85 -10.34 6.35
N SER A 198 12.30 -9.49 7.28
CA SER A 198 13.20 -9.92 8.38
C SER A 198 12.53 -11.00 9.23
N GLY A 199 11.31 -10.74 9.70
CA GLY A 199 10.52 -11.66 10.49
C GLY A 199 10.26 -12.97 9.74
N ILE A 200 9.88 -12.92 8.46
CA ILE A 200 9.74 -14.13 7.64
C ILE A 200 11.06 -14.91 7.54
N ALA A 201 12.21 -14.24 7.37
CA ALA A 201 13.51 -14.91 7.34
C ALA A 201 13.83 -15.63 8.66
N PHE A 202 13.55 -15.00 9.80
CA PHE A 202 13.68 -15.61 11.13
C PHE A 202 12.70 -16.78 11.34
N LEU A 203 11.42 -16.64 10.95
CA LEU A 203 10.44 -17.74 10.97
C LEU A 203 10.92 -18.95 10.15
N LEU A 204 11.49 -18.72 8.96
CA LEU A 204 11.99 -19.80 8.07
C LEU A 204 13.26 -20.50 8.59
N LYS A 205 14.04 -19.86 9.47
CA LYS A 205 15.18 -20.48 10.17
C LYS A 205 14.80 -21.07 11.55
N GLY A 206 13.57 -20.86 12.03
CA GLY A 206 13.08 -21.36 13.32
C GLY A 206 13.28 -20.40 14.50
N GLU A 207 13.67 -19.16 14.26
CA GLU A 207 13.97 -18.15 15.27
C GLU A 207 12.70 -17.32 15.59
N TYR A 208 11.75 -17.95 16.29
CA TYR A 208 10.40 -17.38 16.49
C TYR A 208 10.34 -16.21 17.50
N GLU A 209 11.32 -16.09 18.39
CA GLU A 209 11.27 -15.16 19.53
C GLU A 209 11.18 -13.69 19.10
N ILE A 210 12.05 -13.25 18.18
CA ILE A 210 12.07 -11.86 17.69
C ILE A 210 10.72 -11.45 17.07
N VAL A 211 10.07 -12.37 16.35
CA VAL A 211 8.78 -12.12 15.69
C VAL A 211 7.66 -12.06 16.73
N ARG A 212 7.67 -12.95 17.72
CA ARG A 212 6.73 -12.93 18.84
C ARG A 212 6.82 -11.62 19.63
N ASN A 213 8.04 -11.19 19.96
CA ASN A 213 8.29 -9.97 20.71
C ASN A 213 7.90 -8.73 19.90
N PHE A 214 8.26 -8.66 18.62
CA PHE A 214 7.82 -7.60 17.71
C PHE A 214 6.28 -7.47 17.68
N ILE A 215 5.56 -8.58 17.51
CA ILE A 215 4.09 -8.60 17.48
C ILE A 215 3.51 -8.04 18.78
N LEU A 216 4.01 -8.48 19.94
CA LEU A 216 3.47 -8.10 21.25
C LEU A 216 3.84 -6.65 21.64
N HIS A 217 5.05 -6.18 21.33
CA HIS A 217 5.44 -4.79 21.61
C HIS A 217 4.77 -3.80 20.66
N THR A 218 4.63 -4.11 19.37
CA THR A 218 3.86 -3.25 18.46
C THR A 218 2.37 -3.20 18.82
N LEU A 219 1.81 -4.28 19.36
CA LEU A 219 0.46 -4.29 19.96
C LEU A 219 0.37 -3.40 21.22
N GLN A 220 1.38 -3.41 22.08
CA GLN A 220 1.43 -2.46 23.21
C GLN A 220 1.44 -1.01 22.72
N LEU A 221 2.22 -0.69 21.68
CA LEU A 221 2.21 0.64 21.06
C LEU A 221 0.82 0.99 20.48
N GLN A 222 0.08 0.02 19.93
CA GLN A 222 -1.30 0.24 19.47
C GLN A 222 -2.23 0.75 20.59
N SER A 223 -2.00 0.39 21.85
CA SER A 223 -2.84 0.87 22.96
C SER A 223 -2.49 2.29 23.45
N TRP A 224 -1.41 2.91 22.95
CA TRP A 224 -0.99 4.24 23.41
C TRP A 224 -1.96 5.33 22.97
N GLU A 225 -2.01 6.42 23.74
CA GLU A 225 -2.72 7.63 23.34
C GLU A 225 -2.00 8.27 22.14
N LYS A 226 -2.75 8.52 21.07
CA LYS A 226 -2.25 9.09 19.82
C LYS A 226 -2.87 10.45 19.65
N THR A 227 -2.06 11.48 19.44
CA THR A 227 -2.51 12.85 19.21
C THR A 227 -1.68 13.49 18.10
N MET A 228 -2.36 14.06 17.12
CA MET A 228 -1.79 14.99 16.15
C MET A 228 -2.47 16.34 16.36
N ASP A 229 -1.73 17.29 16.94
CA ASP A 229 -2.23 18.58 17.42
C ASP A 229 -3.44 18.45 18.37
N CYS A 230 -4.67 18.59 17.85
CA CYS A 230 -5.92 18.50 18.59
C CYS A 230 -6.83 17.35 18.14
N HIS A 231 -6.30 16.38 17.37
CA HIS A 231 -7.04 15.23 16.85
C HIS A 231 -6.39 13.91 17.28
N SER A 232 -7.20 12.93 17.69
CA SER A 232 -6.76 11.57 17.96
C SER A 232 -7.19 10.64 16.83
N PRO A 233 -6.26 9.94 16.15
CA PRO A 233 -6.61 8.97 15.13
C PRO A 233 -7.30 7.73 15.73
N GLY A 234 -7.91 6.92 14.86
CA GLY A 234 -8.62 5.71 15.25
C GLY A 234 -7.76 4.76 16.09
N GLN A 235 -8.32 4.23 17.18
CA GLN A 235 -7.56 3.48 18.19
C GLN A 235 -6.81 2.26 17.63
N GLY A 236 -7.31 1.64 16.56
CA GLY A 236 -6.68 0.50 15.88
C GLY A 236 -5.44 0.82 15.03
N LEU A 237 -5.05 2.09 14.91
CA LEU A 237 -3.87 2.50 14.13
C LEU A 237 -2.58 1.91 14.73
N MET A 238 -1.84 1.15 13.92
CA MET A 238 -0.48 0.71 14.23
C MET A 238 0.52 1.82 13.88
N PRO A 239 1.68 1.91 14.57
CA PRO A 239 2.72 2.88 14.20
C PRO A 239 3.37 2.51 12.86
N ALA A 240 3.96 3.49 12.19
CA ALA A 240 4.79 3.26 11.01
C ALA A 240 6.12 2.59 11.39
N SER A 241 6.70 3.08 12.49
CA SER A 241 7.97 2.66 13.05
C SER A 241 8.05 2.93 14.54
N PHE A 242 9.06 2.37 15.20
CA PHE A 242 9.41 2.70 16.58
C PHE A 242 10.92 2.64 16.81
N LYS A 243 11.38 3.29 17.87
CA LYS A 243 12.78 3.31 18.31
C LYS A 243 12.90 2.92 19.77
N VAL A 244 13.97 2.21 20.14
CA VAL A 244 14.36 2.07 21.55
C VAL A 244 15.16 3.31 21.96
N ARG A 245 14.70 4.01 22.99
CA ARG A 245 15.43 5.13 23.61
C ARG A 245 15.81 4.78 25.04
N THR A 246 17.02 5.15 25.43
CA THR A 246 17.46 5.11 26.82
C THR A 246 17.20 6.47 27.45
N VAL A 247 16.43 6.52 28.55
CA VAL A 247 16.11 7.75 29.30
C VAL A 247 16.57 7.60 30.76
N PRO A 248 16.97 8.69 31.44
CA PRO A 248 17.30 8.64 32.86
C PRO A 248 16.02 8.37 33.69
N LEU A 249 16.16 7.60 34.77
CA LEU A 249 15.08 7.29 35.69
C LEU A 249 14.75 8.50 36.58
N ASP A 250 13.46 8.76 36.78
CA ASP A 250 12.97 9.86 37.62
C ASP A 250 13.50 9.73 39.07
N GLY A 251 14.48 10.56 39.41
CA GLY A 251 15.08 10.65 40.75
C GLY A 251 16.49 10.07 40.90
N ASP A 252 17.07 9.43 39.87
CA ASP A 252 18.48 9.01 39.87
C ASP A 252 19.13 9.20 38.49
N GLU A 253 19.98 10.23 38.37
CA GLU A 253 20.69 10.55 37.12
C GLU A 253 21.69 9.44 36.68
N ASN A 254 22.03 8.48 37.54
CA ASN A 254 22.93 7.36 37.21
C ASN A 254 22.19 6.10 36.73
N ALA A 255 20.86 6.06 36.89
CA ALA A 255 20.04 4.93 36.49
C ALA A 255 19.27 5.29 35.22
N THR A 256 19.18 4.34 34.27
CA THR A 256 18.50 4.54 32.99
C THR A 256 17.52 3.42 32.72
N GLU A 257 16.38 3.76 32.14
CA GLU A 257 15.40 2.81 31.61
C GLU A 257 15.34 2.86 30.07
N GLU A 258 14.93 1.76 29.46
CA GLU A 258 14.64 1.69 28.03
C GLU A 258 13.14 1.92 27.80
N VAL A 259 12.80 2.75 26.81
CA VAL A 259 11.43 3.07 26.42
C VAL A 259 11.29 2.91 24.91
N LEU A 260 10.14 2.37 24.47
CA LEU A 260 9.75 2.31 23.06
C LEU A 260 9.08 3.62 22.65
N ASP A 261 9.64 4.26 21.62
CA ASP A 261 9.22 5.56 21.08
C ASP A 261 8.62 5.35 19.69
N PRO A 262 7.27 5.34 19.54
CA PRO A 262 6.59 5.14 18.27
C PRO A 262 6.51 6.41 17.40
N ASP A 263 6.36 6.23 16.08
CA ASP A 263 5.87 7.26 15.13
C ASP A 263 4.61 6.71 14.43
N PHE A 264 3.43 7.31 14.67
CA PHE A 264 2.18 6.96 13.98
C PHE A 264 1.94 7.79 12.70
N GLY A 265 2.90 8.62 12.29
CA GLY A 265 2.82 9.57 11.17
C GLY A 265 2.99 11.03 11.61
N GLU A 266 2.92 11.32 12.90
CA GLU A 266 3.12 12.64 13.51
C GLU A 266 4.56 13.14 13.44
N ALA A 267 5.56 12.27 13.25
CA ALA A 267 6.92 12.69 12.90
C ALA A 267 7.22 12.51 11.40
N ALA A 268 6.52 11.61 10.71
CA ALA A 268 6.70 11.33 9.28
C ALA A 268 6.64 12.58 8.36
N ILE A 269 7.46 12.53 7.30
CA ILE A 269 7.55 13.57 6.28
C ILE A 269 6.22 13.64 5.53
N GLY A 270 5.53 14.78 5.62
CA GLY A 270 4.22 14.98 4.99
C GLY A 270 3.02 14.44 5.78
N ARG A 271 3.22 13.99 7.04
CA ARG A 271 2.15 13.50 7.94
C ARG A 271 1.33 12.35 7.34
N VAL A 272 2.05 11.40 6.75
CA VAL A 272 1.48 10.27 6.02
C VAL A 272 1.03 9.19 6.99
N ALA A 273 -0.21 8.71 6.83
CA ALA A 273 -0.80 7.67 7.68
C ALA A 273 -0.35 6.25 7.24
N PRO A 274 0.21 5.42 8.14
CA PRO A 274 0.75 4.09 7.81
C PRO A 274 -0.33 3.00 7.74
N VAL A 275 -1.31 3.16 6.83
CA VAL A 275 -2.50 2.28 6.73
C VAL A 275 -2.11 0.80 6.56
N ASP A 276 -1.07 0.53 5.78
CA ASP A 276 -0.59 -0.82 5.52
C ASP A 276 0.03 -1.53 6.74
N SER A 277 0.48 -0.79 7.75
CA SER A 277 1.19 -1.36 8.90
C SER A 277 0.28 -2.21 9.79
N GLY A 278 -1.00 -1.84 9.92
CA GLY A 278 -2.02 -2.69 10.56
C GLY A 278 -2.35 -3.95 9.77
N LEU A 279 -2.35 -3.86 8.43
CA LEU A 279 -2.63 -4.98 7.54
C LEU A 279 -1.48 -6.00 7.60
N TRP A 280 -0.24 -5.51 7.53
CA TRP A 280 0.97 -6.32 7.65
C TRP A 280 1.12 -6.97 9.03
N TRP A 281 0.74 -6.30 10.12
CA TRP A 281 0.77 -6.90 11.47
C TRP A 281 -0.14 -8.14 11.58
N ILE A 282 -1.37 -8.07 11.04
CA ILE A 282 -2.29 -9.23 11.00
C ILE A 282 -1.72 -10.36 10.15
N ILE A 283 -1.12 -10.05 9.00
CA ILE A 283 -0.49 -11.03 8.10
C ILE A 283 0.69 -11.72 8.80
N LEU A 284 1.55 -10.96 9.49
CA LEU A 284 2.70 -11.50 10.23
C LEU A 284 2.27 -12.36 11.42
N LEU A 285 1.21 -11.98 12.14
CA LEU A 285 0.64 -12.77 13.22
C LEU A 285 0.13 -14.15 12.74
N ARG A 286 -0.49 -14.20 11.55
CA ARG A 286 -0.85 -15.49 10.93
C ARG A 286 0.41 -16.28 10.59
N ALA A 287 1.37 -15.66 9.91
CA ALA A 287 2.61 -16.31 9.50
C ALA A 287 3.38 -16.89 10.71
N TYR A 288 3.45 -16.15 11.83
CA TYR A 288 4.00 -16.62 13.09
C TYR A 288 3.36 -17.95 13.52
N GLY A 289 2.05 -17.97 13.75
CA GLY A 289 1.37 -19.17 14.25
C GLY A 289 1.41 -20.36 13.29
N LYS A 290 1.41 -20.12 11.97
CA LYS A 290 1.58 -21.17 10.95
C LYS A 290 3.01 -21.75 10.92
N CYS A 291 4.04 -20.95 11.23
CA CYS A 291 5.44 -21.40 11.22
C CYS A 291 5.87 -22.00 12.56
N SER A 292 5.51 -21.38 13.68
CA SER A 292 5.89 -21.82 15.03
C SER A 292 5.02 -22.96 15.57
N GLY A 293 3.79 -23.09 15.09
CA GLY A 293 2.75 -23.95 15.68
C GLY A 293 2.17 -23.39 16.99
N ASP A 294 2.67 -22.25 17.48
CA ASP A 294 2.18 -21.58 18.69
C ASP A 294 0.99 -20.68 18.38
N LEU A 295 -0.22 -21.24 18.52
CA LEU A 295 -1.47 -20.50 18.41
C LEU A 295 -1.81 -19.71 19.68
N SER A 296 -1.13 -19.95 20.81
CA SER A 296 -1.48 -19.31 22.09
C SER A 296 -1.32 -17.79 22.05
N VAL A 297 -0.40 -17.28 21.20
CA VAL A 297 -0.26 -15.84 20.94
C VAL A 297 -1.49 -15.27 20.23
N GLN A 298 -2.06 -15.99 19.25
CA GLN A 298 -3.26 -15.56 18.53
C GLN A 298 -4.49 -15.56 19.44
N GLU A 299 -4.56 -16.50 20.38
CA GLU A 299 -5.66 -16.67 21.33
C GLU A 299 -5.65 -15.65 22.49
N ARG A 300 -4.60 -14.84 22.67
CA ARG A 300 -4.56 -13.84 23.75
C ARG A 300 -5.65 -12.78 23.57
N ILE A 301 -6.27 -12.39 24.69
CA ILE A 301 -7.34 -11.38 24.71
C ILE A 301 -6.87 -10.02 24.16
N ASP A 302 -5.63 -9.61 24.45
CA ASP A 302 -5.06 -8.37 23.92
C ASP A 302 -4.83 -8.44 22.40
N VAL A 303 -4.29 -9.56 21.90
CA VAL A 303 -4.10 -9.82 20.47
C VAL A 303 -5.43 -9.87 19.72
N GLN A 304 -6.42 -10.61 20.22
CA GLN A 304 -7.79 -10.63 19.68
C GLN A 304 -8.41 -9.22 19.66
N THR A 305 -8.19 -8.42 20.70
CA THR A 305 -8.66 -7.04 20.77
C THR A 305 -7.97 -6.17 19.72
N GLY A 306 -6.65 -6.29 19.55
CA GLY A 306 -5.88 -5.56 18.53
C GLY A 306 -6.35 -5.87 17.10
N ILE A 307 -6.57 -7.15 16.76
CA ILE A 307 -7.17 -7.56 15.48
C ILE A 307 -8.54 -6.88 15.29
N LYS A 308 -9.43 -6.98 16.30
CA LYS A 308 -10.77 -6.38 16.25
C LYS A 308 -10.70 -4.85 16.08
N MET A 309 -9.72 -4.17 16.66
CA MET A 309 -9.54 -2.71 16.53
C MET A 309 -9.04 -2.29 15.14
N ILE A 310 -8.09 -3.02 14.54
CA ILE A 310 -7.63 -2.79 13.15
C ILE A 310 -8.80 -3.01 12.18
N LEU A 311 -9.54 -4.12 12.35
CA LEU A 311 -10.69 -4.43 11.51
C LEU A 311 -11.79 -3.39 11.62
N LYS A 312 -12.13 -2.93 12.83
CA LYS A 312 -13.11 -1.86 13.03
C LYS A 312 -12.71 -0.55 12.33
N LEU A 313 -11.42 -0.23 12.28
CA LEU A 313 -10.93 0.95 11.55
C LEU A 313 -11.06 0.78 10.02
N CYS A 314 -10.79 -0.42 9.49
CA CYS A 314 -10.86 -0.69 8.04
C CYS A 314 -12.28 -1.00 7.52
N LEU A 315 -13.17 -1.46 8.39
CA LEU A 315 -14.56 -1.82 8.08
C LEU A 315 -15.57 -0.74 8.49
N ALA A 316 -15.11 0.39 9.03
CA ALA A 316 -15.96 1.50 9.44
C ALA A 316 -16.83 2.00 8.28
N ASP A 317 -18.08 2.35 8.59
CA ASP A 317 -18.98 2.97 7.64
C ASP A 317 -18.52 4.40 7.31
N GLY A 318 -18.72 4.81 6.05
CA GLY A 318 -18.33 6.13 5.55
C GLY A 318 -19.18 6.55 4.36
N PHE A 319 -18.80 7.66 3.72
CA PHE A 319 -19.47 8.15 2.51
C PHE A 319 -19.04 7.44 1.23
N ASP A 320 -18.00 6.59 1.30
CA ASP A 320 -17.55 5.82 0.15
C ASP A 320 -18.55 4.71 -0.19
N MET A 321 -18.84 4.55 -1.48
CA MET A 321 -19.75 3.53 -2.01
C MET A 321 -19.00 2.28 -2.50
N PHE A 322 -17.67 2.31 -2.54
CA PHE A 322 -16.86 1.18 -2.97
C PHE A 322 -16.52 0.25 -1.79
N PRO A 323 -16.35 -1.07 -2.03
CA PRO A 323 -15.91 -2.00 -0.99
C PRO A 323 -14.41 -1.87 -0.67
N THR A 324 -13.65 -1.17 -1.52
CA THR A 324 -12.24 -0.85 -1.35
C THR A 324 -12.01 0.07 -0.15
N LEU A 325 -10.82 0.04 0.43
CA LEU A 325 -10.41 0.97 1.48
C LEU A 325 -9.97 2.29 0.84
N LEU A 326 -10.64 3.39 1.21
CA LEU A 326 -10.27 4.75 0.82
C LEU A 326 -9.06 5.24 1.62
N VAL A 327 -8.03 5.72 0.93
CA VAL A 327 -6.79 6.19 1.56
C VAL A 327 -6.24 7.48 0.94
N THR A 328 -5.39 8.18 1.68
CA THR A 328 -4.60 9.31 1.20
C THR A 328 -3.41 8.85 0.35
N ASP A 329 -2.80 9.79 -0.39
CA ASP A 329 -1.54 9.56 -1.08
C ASP A 329 -0.43 9.27 -0.04
N GLY A 330 0.53 8.41 -0.37
CA GLY A 330 1.60 8.02 0.55
C GLY A 330 1.30 6.82 1.47
N SER A 331 0.07 6.30 1.52
CA SER A 331 -0.43 5.44 2.62
C SER A 331 0.10 3.99 2.69
N CYS A 332 1.10 3.62 1.88
CA CYS A 332 1.61 2.24 1.76
C CYS A 332 3.15 2.22 1.63
N MET A 333 3.77 1.20 1.01
CA MET A 333 5.23 1.16 0.76
C MET A 333 5.72 2.44 0.07
N ILE A 334 4.89 2.99 -0.81
CA ILE A 334 5.09 4.28 -1.45
C ILE A 334 4.72 5.37 -0.43
N ASP A 335 5.65 5.74 0.45
CA ASP A 335 5.51 6.72 1.54
C ASP A 335 5.42 8.20 1.11
N ARG A 336 5.25 8.48 -0.19
CA ARG A 336 5.28 9.84 -0.77
C ARG A 336 4.24 10.01 -1.86
N ARG A 337 3.86 11.27 -2.12
CA ARG A 337 2.86 11.63 -3.14
C ARG A 337 3.25 11.11 -4.53
N MET A 338 2.48 10.14 -5.02
CA MET A 338 2.70 9.43 -6.28
C MET A 338 1.41 9.22 -7.10
N GLY A 339 0.30 9.85 -6.68
CA GLY A 339 -1.01 9.68 -7.31
C GLY A 339 -1.69 8.39 -6.90
N ILE A 340 -1.41 7.89 -5.69
CA ILE A 340 -1.95 6.64 -5.16
C ILE A 340 -3.07 6.85 -4.11
N HIS A 341 -3.54 8.09 -3.92
CA HIS A 341 -4.74 8.38 -3.16
C HIS A 341 -5.99 7.74 -3.79
N GLY A 342 -7.06 7.53 -3.02
CA GLY A 342 -8.23 6.81 -3.50
C GLY A 342 -8.15 5.34 -3.11
N HIS A 343 -8.02 4.45 -4.09
CA HIS A 343 -8.13 3.00 -3.90
C HIS A 343 -6.94 2.25 -4.53
N PRO A 344 -5.70 2.45 -4.04
CA PRO A 344 -4.52 1.84 -4.62
C PRO A 344 -4.52 0.32 -4.39
N LEU A 345 -4.24 -0.45 -5.45
CA LEU A 345 -4.28 -1.91 -5.47
C LEU A 345 -3.44 -2.55 -4.34
N GLU A 346 -2.30 -1.96 -4.00
CA GLU A 346 -1.45 -2.43 -2.90
C GLU A 346 -2.22 -2.51 -1.58
N ILE A 347 -2.92 -1.44 -1.19
CA ILE A 347 -3.78 -1.44 0.00
C ILE A 347 -4.93 -2.43 -0.17
N GLN A 348 -5.53 -2.55 -1.35
CA GLN A 348 -6.67 -3.46 -1.55
C GLN A 348 -6.27 -4.94 -1.43
N ALA A 349 -5.10 -5.31 -1.95
CA ALA A 349 -4.54 -6.65 -1.84
C ALA A 349 -4.12 -6.99 -0.41
N LEU A 350 -3.48 -6.05 0.30
CA LEU A 350 -3.13 -6.21 1.72
C LEU A 350 -4.39 -6.27 2.60
N PHE A 351 -5.41 -5.48 2.30
CA PHE A 351 -6.68 -5.46 3.04
C PHE A 351 -7.43 -6.78 2.89
N TYR A 352 -7.57 -7.28 1.65
CA TYR A 352 -8.13 -8.61 1.41
C TYR A 352 -7.35 -9.71 2.15
N SER A 353 -6.02 -9.68 2.06
CA SER A 353 -5.13 -10.61 2.76
C SER A 353 -5.31 -10.56 4.28
N ALA A 354 -5.41 -9.36 4.87
CA ALA A 354 -5.59 -9.18 6.30
C ALA A 354 -7.00 -9.63 6.77
N LEU A 355 -8.05 -9.38 5.98
CA LEU A 355 -9.41 -9.91 6.24
C LEU A 355 -9.41 -11.45 6.21
N MET A 356 -8.75 -12.06 5.22
CA MET A 356 -8.60 -13.52 5.14
C MET A 356 -7.86 -14.07 6.37
N CYS A 357 -6.73 -13.46 6.75
CA CYS A 357 -5.95 -13.85 7.92
C CYS A 357 -6.74 -13.71 9.22
N ALA A 358 -7.45 -12.60 9.41
CA ALA A 358 -8.23 -12.37 10.62
C ALA A 358 -9.43 -13.34 10.73
N ARG A 359 -10.05 -13.74 9.61
CA ARG A 359 -11.10 -14.76 9.59
C ARG A 359 -10.61 -16.14 10.07
N GLU A 360 -9.35 -16.48 9.80
CA GLU A 360 -8.74 -17.71 10.32
C GLU A 360 -8.39 -17.63 11.83
N MET A 361 -8.16 -16.43 12.37
CA MET A 361 -7.61 -16.23 13.72
C MET A 361 -8.61 -15.70 14.76
N LEU A 362 -9.73 -15.11 14.35
CA LEU A 362 -10.71 -14.54 15.28
C LEU A 362 -11.47 -15.62 16.04
N ALA A 363 -11.45 -15.55 17.37
CA ALA A 363 -12.23 -16.43 18.23
C ALA A 363 -13.74 -16.12 18.13
N PRO A 364 -14.62 -17.13 18.05
CA PRO A 364 -16.07 -16.94 18.02
C PRO A 364 -16.61 -16.60 19.43
N GLU A 365 -16.47 -15.33 19.80
CA GLU A 365 -16.90 -14.77 21.09
C GLU A 365 -18.22 -13.99 20.98
N ASP A 366 -18.93 -13.83 22.09
CA ASP A 366 -20.12 -12.97 22.18
C ASP A 366 -19.78 -11.53 21.76
N GLY A 367 -20.56 -11.00 20.80
CA GLY A 367 -20.34 -9.67 20.21
C GLY A 367 -19.33 -9.62 19.05
N SER A 368 -18.64 -10.72 18.72
CA SER A 368 -17.77 -10.79 17.52
C SER A 368 -18.54 -11.06 16.21
N ALA A 369 -19.75 -11.63 16.31
CA ALA A 369 -20.53 -12.12 15.18
C ALA A 369 -20.85 -11.04 14.12
N ASP A 370 -21.13 -9.81 14.54
CA ASP A 370 -21.40 -8.70 13.61
C ASP A 370 -20.14 -8.27 12.84
N LEU A 371 -18.97 -8.30 13.50
CA LEU A 371 -17.68 -8.00 12.86
C LEU A 371 -17.28 -9.11 11.88
N ILE A 372 -17.48 -10.38 12.25
CA ILE A 372 -17.24 -11.53 11.35
C ILE A 372 -18.20 -11.48 10.14
N ARG A 373 -19.47 -11.12 10.35
CA ARG A 373 -20.42 -10.90 9.26
C ARG A 373 -19.96 -9.75 8.35
N ALA A 374 -19.59 -8.60 8.90
CA ALA A 374 -19.08 -7.47 8.13
C ALA A 374 -17.82 -7.82 7.33
N LEU A 375 -16.89 -8.57 7.93
CA LEU A 375 -15.68 -9.10 7.30
C LEU A 375 -16.01 -10.01 6.12
N ASN A 376 -16.87 -11.02 6.31
CA ASN A 376 -17.26 -11.96 5.25
C ASN A 376 -17.97 -11.25 4.09
N ASN A 377 -18.88 -10.33 4.41
CA ASN A 377 -19.58 -9.50 3.44
C ASN A 377 -18.59 -8.64 2.63
N ARG A 378 -17.59 -8.06 3.29
CA ARG A 378 -16.53 -7.26 2.67
C ARG A 378 -15.62 -8.10 1.77
N LEU A 379 -15.21 -9.30 2.20
CA LEU A 379 -14.39 -10.21 1.40
C LEU A 379 -15.02 -10.53 0.04
N ILE A 380 -16.32 -10.85 0.03
CA ILE A 380 -17.07 -11.15 -1.21
C ILE A 380 -17.15 -9.91 -2.11
N ALA A 381 -17.54 -8.76 -1.55
CA ALA A 381 -17.69 -7.51 -2.31
C ALA A 381 -16.36 -7.00 -2.89
N LEU A 382 -15.28 -7.06 -2.11
CA LEU A 382 -13.93 -6.66 -2.52
C LEU A 382 -13.38 -7.60 -3.59
N SER A 383 -13.53 -8.92 -3.42
CA SER A 383 -13.09 -9.91 -4.41
C SER A 383 -13.79 -9.71 -5.76
N PHE A 384 -15.12 -9.53 -5.77
CA PHE A 384 -15.86 -9.19 -6.99
C PHE A 384 -15.33 -7.89 -7.64
N HIS A 385 -15.19 -6.83 -6.83
CA HIS A 385 -14.82 -5.50 -7.33
C HIS A 385 -13.42 -5.48 -7.96
N ILE A 386 -12.42 -6.09 -7.31
CA ILE A 386 -11.06 -6.15 -7.84
C ILE A 386 -11.00 -7.07 -9.08
N ARG A 387 -11.57 -8.29 -9.01
CA ARG A 387 -11.52 -9.26 -10.12
C ARG A 387 -12.19 -8.73 -11.40
N GLU A 388 -13.27 -7.96 -11.30
CA GLU A 388 -14.03 -7.44 -12.44
C GLU A 388 -13.55 -6.08 -12.96
N TYR A 389 -13.25 -5.12 -12.06
CA TYR A 389 -13.02 -3.71 -12.45
C TYR A 389 -11.55 -3.29 -12.46
N TYR A 390 -10.67 -3.98 -11.72
CA TYR A 390 -9.24 -3.69 -11.74
C TYR A 390 -8.49 -4.51 -12.79
N TRP A 391 -9.07 -5.63 -13.25
CA TRP A 391 -8.43 -6.47 -14.25
C TRP A 391 -8.32 -5.77 -15.61
N VAL A 392 -7.13 -5.80 -16.21
CA VAL A 392 -6.88 -5.42 -17.60
C VAL A 392 -6.09 -6.49 -18.34
N ASP A 393 -6.64 -6.90 -19.47
CA ASP A 393 -5.98 -7.67 -20.53
C ASP A 393 -6.32 -7.03 -21.88
N MET A 394 -5.79 -7.57 -22.98
CA MET A 394 -6.05 -7.01 -24.31
C MET A 394 -7.53 -7.04 -24.71
N LYS A 395 -8.34 -7.95 -24.15
CA LYS A 395 -9.80 -7.98 -24.39
C LYS A 395 -10.48 -6.86 -23.59
N LYS A 396 -10.19 -6.73 -22.30
CA LYS A 396 -10.77 -5.70 -21.43
C LYS A 396 -10.37 -4.28 -21.88
N LEU A 397 -9.15 -4.08 -22.37
CA LEU A 397 -8.74 -2.81 -22.97
C LEU A 397 -9.54 -2.46 -24.24
N ASN A 398 -9.86 -3.45 -25.08
CA ASN A 398 -10.76 -3.25 -26.22
C ASN A 398 -12.21 -2.95 -25.78
N GLU A 399 -12.65 -3.46 -24.63
CA GLU A 399 -13.94 -3.10 -24.02
C GLU A 399 -13.92 -1.64 -23.52
N ILE A 400 -12.90 -1.24 -22.73
CA ILE A 400 -12.74 0.13 -22.18
C ILE A 400 -12.59 1.17 -23.31
N TYR A 401 -11.80 0.88 -24.34
CA TYR A 401 -11.64 1.74 -25.52
C TYR A 401 -12.97 2.04 -26.24
N ARG A 402 -13.96 1.15 -26.07
CA ARG A 402 -15.29 1.24 -26.70
C ARG A 402 -16.38 1.70 -25.74
N TYR A 403 -16.03 2.11 -24.52
CA TYR A 403 -16.99 2.67 -23.57
C TYR A 403 -17.67 3.91 -24.13
N LYS A 404 -18.97 4.03 -23.84
CA LYS A 404 -19.67 5.30 -23.93
C LYS A 404 -19.50 6.04 -22.61
N THR A 405 -19.43 7.36 -22.68
CA THR A 405 -19.41 8.23 -21.50
C THR A 405 -20.83 8.68 -21.16
N GLU A 406 -21.01 9.24 -19.96
CA GLU A 406 -22.29 9.75 -19.46
C GLU A 406 -23.41 8.68 -19.37
N GLU A 407 -23.03 7.42 -19.12
CA GLU A 407 -23.98 6.32 -18.90
C GLU A 407 -24.67 6.43 -17.53
N TYR A 408 -25.95 6.83 -17.52
CA TYR A 408 -26.77 6.89 -16.30
C TYR A 408 -27.81 5.75 -16.26
N SER A 409 -27.43 4.58 -15.74
CA SER A 409 -28.36 3.47 -15.46
C SER A 409 -27.73 2.41 -14.54
N TYR A 410 -28.56 1.52 -13.96
CA TYR A 410 -28.08 0.33 -13.23
C TYR A 410 -27.40 -0.69 -14.16
N ASP A 411 -27.73 -0.67 -15.45
CA ASP A 411 -27.19 -1.56 -16.47
C ASP A 411 -25.99 -0.95 -17.24
N ALA A 412 -25.42 0.15 -16.72
CA ALA A 412 -24.25 0.81 -17.29
C ALA A 412 -23.06 -0.16 -17.39
N VAL A 413 -22.40 -0.14 -18.54
CA VAL A 413 -21.14 -0.85 -18.77
C VAL A 413 -20.00 -0.01 -18.20
N ASN A 414 -20.00 1.29 -18.47
CA ASN A 414 -19.00 2.23 -17.99
C ASN A 414 -19.39 2.80 -16.60
N LYS A 415 -19.46 1.93 -15.59
CA LYS A 415 -19.97 2.25 -14.25
C LYS A 415 -19.23 3.39 -13.52
N PHE A 416 -17.99 3.67 -13.91
CA PHE A 416 -17.14 4.70 -13.30
C PHE A 416 -17.00 5.94 -14.19
N ASN A 417 -17.71 6.02 -15.33
CA ASN A 417 -17.57 7.08 -16.33
C ASN A 417 -16.10 7.32 -16.77
N ILE A 418 -15.38 6.23 -17.04
CA ILE A 418 -14.00 6.29 -17.54
C ILE A 418 -14.04 6.79 -18.99
N TYR A 419 -13.23 7.81 -19.27
CA TYR A 419 -13.04 8.34 -20.61
C TYR A 419 -12.02 7.46 -21.36
N PRO A 420 -12.32 6.92 -22.56
CA PRO A 420 -11.40 6.07 -23.31
C PRO A 420 -10.02 6.71 -23.55
N ASP A 421 -9.96 8.03 -23.67
CA ASP A 421 -8.72 8.83 -23.84
C ASP A 421 -7.75 8.73 -22.64
N GLN A 422 -8.17 8.16 -21.51
CA GLN A 422 -7.29 7.87 -20.37
C GLN A 422 -6.41 6.63 -20.60
N ILE A 423 -6.72 5.77 -21.57
CA ILE A 423 -5.85 4.63 -21.91
C ILE A 423 -4.52 5.20 -22.46
N PRO A 424 -3.39 5.01 -21.77
CA PRO A 424 -2.16 5.68 -22.15
C PRO A 424 -1.53 5.00 -23.38
N PRO A 425 -0.89 5.76 -24.31
CA PRO A 425 -0.33 5.19 -25.53
C PRO A 425 0.65 4.02 -25.30
N TRP A 426 1.45 4.09 -24.24
CA TRP A 426 2.40 3.03 -23.90
C TRP A 426 1.72 1.68 -23.64
N LEU A 427 0.48 1.68 -23.13
CA LEU A 427 -0.25 0.45 -22.83
C LEU A 427 -0.80 -0.17 -24.11
N VAL A 428 -1.36 0.64 -25.01
CA VAL A 428 -1.83 0.20 -26.34
C VAL A 428 -0.68 -0.43 -27.15
N GLU A 429 0.50 0.18 -27.13
CA GLU A 429 1.68 -0.32 -27.85
C GLU A 429 2.34 -1.53 -27.19
N ARG A 430 2.31 -1.63 -25.85
CA ARG A 430 3.08 -2.64 -25.12
C ARG A 430 2.24 -3.80 -24.57
N MET A 431 0.92 -3.75 -24.50
CA MET A 431 0.15 -4.87 -23.95
C MET A 431 0.38 -6.15 -24.78
N PRO A 432 0.84 -7.26 -24.17
CA PRO A 432 1.03 -8.51 -24.90
C PRO A 432 -0.32 -9.17 -25.22
N SER A 433 -0.32 -10.06 -26.23
CA SER A 433 -1.49 -10.85 -26.60
C SER A 433 -1.84 -11.95 -25.59
N LYS A 434 -0.86 -12.39 -24.78
CA LYS A 434 -1.02 -13.28 -23.63
C LYS A 434 -0.52 -12.55 -22.39
N GLY A 435 -1.32 -12.54 -21.33
CA GLY A 435 -1.03 -11.86 -20.08
C GLY A 435 -2.03 -10.75 -19.75
N GLY A 436 -1.97 -10.28 -18.52
CA GLY A 436 -2.90 -9.31 -17.94
C GLY A 436 -2.43 -8.89 -16.56
N PHE A 437 -3.01 -7.82 -16.01
CA PHE A 437 -2.68 -7.36 -14.65
C PHE A 437 -3.86 -6.65 -14.00
N LEU A 438 -3.75 -6.44 -12.69
CA LEU A 438 -4.64 -5.56 -11.93
C LEU A 438 -4.03 -4.15 -11.96
N ILE A 439 -4.81 -3.16 -12.43
CA ILE A 439 -4.43 -1.75 -12.50
C ILE A 439 -4.06 -1.18 -11.13
N GLY A 440 -3.34 -0.06 -11.10
CA GLY A 440 -2.88 0.58 -9.88
C GLY A 440 -3.98 1.18 -9.01
N ASN A 441 -5.03 1.75 -9.60
CA ASN A 441 -6.05 2.51 -8.88
C ASN A 441 -7.32 2.66 -9.74
N LEU A 442 -8.49 2.73 -9.09
CA LEU A 442 -9.77 2.99 -9.75
C LEU A 442 -10.61 3.97 -8.91
N GLN A 443 -11.04 5.06 -9.52
CA GLN A 443 -11.79 6.15 -8.89
C GLN A 443 -12.93 6.62 -9.81
N PRO A 444 -13.91 7.41 -9.32
CA PRO A 444 -14.90 8.06 -10.16
C PRO A 444 -14.23 8.89 -11.27
N ALA A 445 -14.55 8.57 -12.52
CA ALA A 445 -13.98 9.15 -13.74
C ALA A 445 -12.44 9.07 -13.87
N HIS A 446 -11.76 8.17 -13.13
CA HIS A 446 -10.30 8.03 -13.22
C HIS A 446 -9.81 6.58 -13.07
N MET A 447 -8.92 6.15 -13.95
CA MET A 447 -8.31 4.82 -13.94
C MET A 447 -6.77 4.94 -14.07
N ASP A 448 -6.03 4.42 -13.08
CA ASP A 448 -4.56 4.44 -13.10
C ASP A 448 -4.02 3.12 -13.67
N PHE A 449 -3.71 3.13 -14.96
CA PHE A 449 -3.20 2.00 -15.71
C PHE A 449 -1.76 1.57 -15.38
N ARG A 450 -1.06 2.22 -14.43
CA ARG A 450 0.29 1.78 -14.03
C ARG A 450 0.22 0.39 -13.41
N PHE A 451 1.18 -0.46 -13.76
CA PHE A 451 1.40 -1.74 -13.09
C PHE A 451 2.10 -1.48 -11.76
N PHE A 452 1.56 -1.97 -10.65
CA PHE A 452 2.20 -1.95 -9.33
C PHE A 452 2.54 -3.37 -8.90
N SER A 453 3.81 -3.63 -8.62
CA SER A 453 4.32 -4.98 -8.42
C SER A 453 3.80 -5.63 -7.14
N LEU A 454 3.89 -4.94 -6.00
CA LEU A 454 3.44 -5.49 -4.71
C LEU A 454 1.95 -5.83 -4.75
N GLY A 455 1.10 -4.90 -5.20
CA GLY A 455 -0.34 -5.14 -5.35
C GLY A 455 -0.69 -6.34 -6.26
N ASN A 456 0.00 -6.49 -7.40
CA ASN A 456 -0.25 -7.62 -8.31
C ASN A 456 0.25 -8.96 -7.72
N LEU A 457 1.49 -8.99 -7.21
CA LEU A 457 2.05 -10.20 -6.61
C LEU A 457 1.28 -10.62 -5.35
N TRP A 458 0.91 -9.68 -4.49
CA TRP A 458 0.13 -9.99 -3.29
C TRP A 458 -1.32 -10.39 -3.59
N SER A 459 -1.87 -9.96 -4.73
CA SER A 459 -3.15 -10.48 -5.22
C SER A 459 -3.07 -11.95 -5.64
N ILE A 460 -1.91 -12.42 -6.14
CA ILE A 460 -1.64 -13.85 -6.35
C ILE A 460 -1.52 -14.56 -4.99
N VAL A 461 -0.66 -14.07 -4.10
CA VAL A 461 -0.39 -14.68 -2.78
C VAL A 461 -1.67 -14.83 -1.95
N SER A 462 -2.53 -13.81 -1.91
CA SER A 462 -3.78 -13.83 -1.13
C SER A 462 -4.95 -14.56 -1.79
N SER A 463 -4.84 -15.03 -3.04
CA SER A 463 -5.96 -15.52 -3.88
C SER A 463 -7.02 -14.45 -4.22
N LEU A 464 -6.67 -13.17 -4.14
CA LEU A 464 -7.55 -12.09 -4.62
C LEU A 464 -7.71 -12.16 -6.15
N ALA A 465 -6.62 -12.41 -6.88
CA ALA A 465 -6.67 -12.72 -8.30
C ALA A 465 -7.11 -14.18 -8.52
N THR A 466 -7.86 -14.47 -9.58
CA THR A 466 -8.17 -15.87 -9.93
C THR A 466 -6.90 -16.63 -10.35
N THR A 467 -6.96 -17.96 -10.38
CA THR A 467 -5.89 -18.81 -10.92
C THR A 467 -5.47 -18.39 -12.35
N GLN A 468 -6.42 -18.06 -13.23
CA GLN A 468 -6.13 -17.61 -14.60
C GLN A 468 -5.49 -16.21 -14.62
N GLN A 469 -6.01 -15.28 -13.82
CA GLN A 469 -5.42 -13.94 -13.67
C GLN A 469 -3.99 -14.02 -13.13
N SER A 470 -3.74 -14.92 -12.18
CA SER A 470 -2.42 -15.12 -11.57
C SER A 470 -1.39 -15.65 -12.57
N HIS A 471 -1.73 -16.64 -13.38
CA HIS A 471 -0.86 -17.08 -14.48
C HIS A 471 -0.65 -15.97 -15.52
N ALA A 472 -1.67 -15.17 -15.84
CA ALA A 472 -1.57 -14.07 -16.79
C ALA A 472 -0.72 -12.88 -16.28
N ILE A 473 -0.65 -12.65 -14.96
CA ILE A 473 0.30 -11.70 -14.34
C ILE A 473 1.74 -12.21 -14.49
N LEU A 474 1.99 -13.50 -14.25
CA LEU A 474 3.31 -14.09 -14.42
C LEU A 474 3.74 -14.11 -15.90
N ASP A 475 2.84 -14.44 -16.82
CA ASP A 475 3.05 -14.34 -18.27
C ASP A 475 3.45 -12.91 -18.70
N LEU A 476 2.83 -11.88 -18.10
CA LEU A 476 3.18 -10.48 -18.35
C LEU A 476 4.59 -10.16 -17.84
N ILE A 477 4.95 -10.61 -16.63
CA ILE A 477 6.29 -10.40 -16.05
C ILE A 477 7.38 -11.06 -16.91
N GLU A 478 7.16 -12.27 -17.40
CA GLU A 478 8.09 -12.94 -18.33
C GLU A 478 8.18 -12.21 -19.68
N THR A 479 7.04 -11.87 -20.27
CA THR A 479 6.99 -11.21 -21.58
C THR A 479 7.58 -9.79 -21.53
N LYS A 480 7.51 -9.13 -20.38
CA LYS A 480 8.03 -7.77 -20.14
C LYS A 480 9.22 -7.75 -19.19
N TRP A 481 9.99 -8.85 -19.15
CA TRP A 481 11.14 -9.02 -18.25
C TRP A 481 12.11 -7.83 -18.27
N SER A 482 12.43 -7.28 -19.44
CA SER A 482 13.33 -6.13 -19.59
C SER A 482 12.80 -4.81 -19.03
N ASP A 483 11.47 -4.65 -18.96
CA ASP A 483 10.80 -3.45 -18.44
C ASP A 483 10.49 -3.61 -16.94
N LEU A 484 10.08 -4.81 -16.46
CA LEU A 484 9.62 -5.05 -15.09
C LEU A 484 10.70 -5.60 -14.13
N VAL A 485 11.57 -6.50 -14.60
CA VAL A 485 12.68 -7.07 -13.81
C VAL A 485 14.01 -6.36 -14.13
N ALA A 486 14.23 -5.99 -15.38
CA ALA A 486 15.41 -5.27 -15.85
C ALA A 486 16.74 -5.94 -15.41
N GLN A 487 17.70 -5.17 -14.89
CA GLN A 487 18.97 -5.67 -14.33
C GLN A 487 18.99 -5.72 -12.79
N MET A 488 17.82 -5.54 -12.15
CA MET A 488 17.63 -5.74 -10.71
C MET A 488 16.13 -5.91 -10.43
N PRO A 489 15.68 -7.10 -9.97
CA PRO A 489 14.30 -7.29 -9.53
C PRO A 489 13.99 -6.37 -8.33
N LEU A 490 12.80 -5.81 -8.19
CA LEU A 490 11.70 -5.70 -9.17
C LEU A 490 11.29 -4.22 -9.26
N LYS A 491 10.79 -3.77 -10.41
CA LYS A 491 10.23 -2.42 -10.51
C LYS A 491 9.07 -2.26 -9.54
N ILE A 492 9.05 -1.21 -8.72
CA ILE A 492 7.94 -0.97 -7.79
C ILE A 492 6.64 -0.66 -8.55
N CYS A 493 6.74 0.17 -9.58
CA CYS A 493 5.69 0.42 -10.56
C CYS A 493 6.24 0.60 -11.98
N TYR A 494 5.37 0.48 -12.98
CA TYR A 494 5.70 0.73 -14.38
C TYR A 494 4.50 1.35 -15.15
N PRO A 495 4.73 2.35 -16.03
CA PRO A 495 5.97 3.09 -16.23
C PRO A 495 6.19 4.15 -15.13
N ALA A 496 7.34 4.82 -15.17
CA ALA A 496 7.56 6.03 -14.40
C ALA A 496 6.80 7.22 -15.02
N LEU A 497 6.34 8.14 -14.16
CA LEU A 497 5.76 9.43 -14.51
C LEU A 497 6.86 10.35 -15.06
N GLU A 498 6.61 11.03 -16.18
CA GLU A 498 7.60 11.87 -16.86
C GLU A 498 7.12 13.34 -17.07
N GLY A 499 8.04 14.29 -17.20
CA GLY A 499 7.75 15.64 -17.71
C GLY A 499 6.71 16.47 -16.91
N GLN A 500 5.53 16.71 -17.48
CA GLN A 500 4.42 17.43 -16.82
C GLN A 500 3.68 16.54 -15.81
N GLU A 501 3.53 15.26 -16.12
CA GLU A 501 2.80 14.29 -15.30
C GLU A 501 3.47 14.15 -13.93
N TRP A 502 4.79 13.95 -13.90
CA TRP A 502 5.57 13.95 -12.65
C TRP A 502 5.39 15.25 -11.85
N ARG A 503 5.42 16.43 -12.51
CA ARG A 503 5.25 17.72 -11.82
C ARG A 503 3.89 17.86 -11.15
N ILE A 504 2.82 17.47 -11.85
CA ILE A 504 1.42 17.60 -11.39
C ILE A 504 1.12 16.57 -10.30
N ILE A 505 1.44 15.29 -10.56
CA ILE A 505 1.06 14.17 -9.68
C ILE A 505 1.91 14.17 -8.41
N THR A 506 3.24 14.27 -8.52
CA THR A 506 4.13 14.20 -7.34
C THR A 506 4.28 15.55 -6.63
N GLY A 507 3.85 16.65 -7.26
CA GLY A 507 4.20 18.00 -6.77
C GLY A 507 5.65 18.39 -7.05
N SER A 508 6.28 17.81 -8.09
CA SER A 508 7.70 17.98 -8.43
C SER A 508 8.67 17.41 -7.37
N ASP A 509 8.36 16.23 -6.80
CA ASP A 509 9.13 15.61 -5.73
C ASP A 509 10.55 15.17 -6.19
N PRO A 510 11.63 15.76 -5.65
CA PRO A 510 13.00 15.51 -6.08
C PRO A 510 13.61 14.18 -5.60
N LYS A 511 12.95 13.41 -4.71
CA LYS A 511 13.35 12.01 -4.38
C LYS A 511 12.86 11.04 -5.47
N ASN A 512 11.73 11.36 -6.11
CA ASN A 512 11.11 10.60 -7.20
C ASN A 512 11.72 10.90 -8.60
N THR A 513 12.91 11.51 -8.65
CA THR A 513 13.71 11.71 -9.88
C THR A 513 15.22 11.71 -9.59
N TYR A 514 16.03 11.26 -10.56
CA TYR A 514 17.49 11.27 -10.46
C TYR A 514 18.12 12.44 -11.25
N ASN A 515 18.06 13.66 -10.71
CA ASN A 515 18.94 14.75 -11.15
C ASN A 515 19.11 15.86 -10.09
N TYR A 516 20.07 16.77 -10.33
CA TYR A 516 20.34 17.95 -9.49
C TYR A 516 19.39 19.11 -9.83
N THR A 517 18.71 19.66 -8.82
CA THR A 517 18.27 21.05 -8.87
C THR A 517 19.49 21.95 -8.64
N PHE A 518 19.95 22.64 -9.67
CA PHE A 518 20.94 23.71 -9.48
C PHE A 518 20.29 24.82 -8.66
N SER A 519 20.87 25.16 -7.50
CA SER A 519 20.45 26.34 -6.74
C SER A 519 20.75 27.60 -7.58
N PRO A 520 19.77 28.51 -7.80
CA PRO A 520 20.01 29.75 -8.55
C PRO A 520 21.03 30.69 -7.90
N SER A 521 21.41 30.46 -6.63
CA SER A 521 22.27 31.31 -5.80
C SER A 521 23.74 31.41 -6.24
N LEU A 522 24.14 30.78 -7.35
CA LEU A 522 25.53 30.72 -7.85
C LEU A 522 25.77 31.52 -9.15
N PHE A 523 24.77 32.22 -9.70
CA PHE A 523 24.94 33.03 -10.91
C PHE A 523 25.05 34.54 -10.62
N PRO A 524 26.01 35.25 -11.27
CA PRO A 524 26.02 36.71 -11.28
C PRO A 524 24.73 37.28 -11.90
N PRO A 525 24.22 38.44 -11.44
CA PRO A 525 22.92 38.98 -11.86
C PRO A 525 22.80 39.32 -13.35
N LEU A 526 23.90 39.35 -14.11
CA LEU A 526 23.92 39.56 -15.56
C LEU A 526 23.66 38.27 -16.38
N LEU A 527 23.76 37.09 -15.79
CA LEU A 527 23.49 35.81 -16.48
C LEU A 527 22.04 35.34 -16.33
N SER A 528 21.32 35.76 -15.29
CA SER A 528 19.93 35.34 -15.06
C SER A 528 18.99 35.77 -16.19
N ALA A 529 19.17 36.98 -16.74
CA ALA A 529 18.32 37.54 -17.79
C ALA A 529 18.40 36.80 -19.13
N LEU A 530 19.54 36.17 -19.45
CA LEU A 530 19.71 35.38 -20.67
C LEU A 530 19.19 33.94 -20.50
N PHE A 531 19.29 33.38 -19.29
CA PHE A 531 18.76 32.03 -19.00
C PHE A 531 17.25 32.02 -18.72
N PHE A 532 16.62 33.14 -18.34
CA PHE A 532 15.17 33.17 -18.08
C PHE A 532 14.29 32.88 -19.31
N ASN A 533 14.77 33.20 -20.52
CA ASN A 533 14.06 32.91 -21.78
C ASN A 533 14.56 31.64 -22.50
N CYS A 534 15.72 31.11 -22.14
CA CYS A 534 16.19 29.81 -22.61
C CYS A 534 15.81 28.72 -21.60
N SER A 535 14.53 28.33 -21.68
CA SER A 535 13.90 27.17 -21.03
C SER A 535 14.74 26.46 -19.96
N CYS A 536 14.46 26.74 -18.69
CA CYS A 536 14.74 25.81 -17.60
C CYS A 536 13.88 24.54 -17.73
N PHE A 537 14.15 23.75 -18.78
CA PHE A 537 14.00 22.30 -18.75
C PHE A 537 14.98 21.79 -17.68
N LEU A 538 14.56 21.86 -16.42
CA LEU A 538 15.03 20.94 -15.40
C LEU A 538 14.85 19.55 -16.00
N PHE A 539 15.96 18.92 -16.40
CA PHE A 539 15.98 17.58 -16.95
C PHE A 539 15.67 16.59 -15.82
N CYS A 540 14.41 16.55 -15.39
CA CYS A 540 13.91 15.62 -14.41
C CYS A 540 13.95 14.23 -15.02
N ARG A 541 14.96 13.44 -14.64
CA ARG A 541 15.09 12.06 -15.11
C ARG A 541 14.17 11.17 -14.25
N PRO A 542 13.14 10.55 -14.84
CA PRO A 542 12.23 9.63 -14.16
C PRO A 542 12.94 8.29 -13.90
N TRP A 543 12.25 7.27 -13.38
CA TRP A 543 12.84 5.97 -13.02
C TRP A 543 13.76 6.06 -11.78
N SER A 544 13.20 6.57 -10.66
CA SER A 544 13.89 6.80 -9.39
C SER A 544 12.97 6.56 -8.20
N TYR A 545 13.48 5.92 -7.13
CA TYR A 545 12.72 5.67 -5.89
C TYR A 545 11.33 5.04 -6.17
N HIS A 546 10.22 5.65 -5.73
CA HIS A 546 8.87 5.14 -6.03
C HIS A 546 8.44 5.32 -7.48
N ASN A 547 9.04 6.27 -8.20
CA ASN A 547 8.69 6.59 -9.57
C ASN A 547 9.45 5.69 -10.56
N GLY A 548 9.15 4.40 -10.55
CA GLY A 548 9.76 3.39 -11.43
C GLY A 548 11.20 2.98 -11.04
N GLY A 549 11.60 3.16 -9.78
CA GLY A 549 12.80 2.51 -9.24
C GLY A 549 12.65 0.99 -9.15
N SER A 550 13.77 0.28 -9.09
CA SER A 550 13.83 -1.17 -8.83
C SER A 550 14.19 -1.42 -7.37
N TRP A 551 13.42 -2.28 -6.70
CA TRP A 551 13.48 -2.50 -5.25
C TRP A 551 13.76 -3.97 -4.95
N PRO A 552 14.96 -4.32 -4.42
CA PRO A 552 15.35 -5.70 -4.15
C PRO A 552 14.44 -6.44 -3.18
N THR A 553 13.84 -5.73 -2.21
CA THR A 553 12.87 -6.29 -1.26
C THR A 553 11.70 -7.00 -1.97
N LEU A 554 11.26 -6.54 -3.15
CA LEU A 554 10.14 -7.14 -3.89
C LEU A 554 10.41 -8.56 -4.43
N LEU A 555 11.65 -9.06 -4.33
CA LEU A 555 12.04 -10.39 -4.77
C LEU A 555 11.36 -11.52 -3.96
N TRP A 556 11.07 -11.31 -2.68
CA TRP A 556 10.42 -12.35 -1.88
C TRP A 556 8.94 -12.52 -2.23
N GLN A 557 8.18 -11.42 -2.44
CA GLN A 557 6.78 -11.51 -2.90
C GLN A 557 6.69 -12.14 -4.28
N LEU A 558 7.65 -11.84 -5.18
CA LEU A 558 7.75 -12.51 -6.48
C LEU A 558 7.95 -14.03 -6.28
N THR A 559 8.85 -14.41 -5.38
CA THR A 559 9.16 -15.82 -5.08
C THR A 559 7.95 -16.58 -4.51
N VAL A 560 7.25 -16.02 -3.51
CA VAL A 560 6.03 -16.64 -2.95
C VAL A 560 4.96 -16.82 -4.03
N ALA A 561 4.71 -15.79 -4.86
CA ALA A 561 3.75 -15.87 -5.96
C ALA A 561 4.13 -16.92 -7.01
N CYS A 562 5.42 -17.00 -7.37
CA CYS A 562 5.94 -17.99 -8.32
C CYS A 562 5.80 -19.42 -7.79
N ILE A 563 6.18 -19.68 -6.53
CA ILE A 563 6.05 -21.00 -5.90
C ILE A 563 4.57 -21.41 -5.81
N LYS A 564 3.68 -20.50 -5.36
CA LYS A 564 2.23 -20.77 -5.28
C LYS A 564 1.63 -21.20 -6.61
N MET A 565 2.04 -20.57 -7.71
CA MET A 565 1.56 -20.89 -9.05
C MET A 565 2.29 -22.07 -9.72
N ASN A 566 3.17 -22.77 -8.98
CA ASN A 566 4.04 -23.84 -9.48
C ASN A 566 4.92 -23.41 -10.67
N ARG A 567 5.54 -22.22 -10.54
CA ARG A 567 6.41 -21.58 -11.54
C ARG A 567 7.73 -21.04 -10.93
N PRO A 568 8.50 -21.84 -10.17
CA PRO A 568 9.70 -21.36 -9.47
C PRO A 568 10.79 -20.82 -10.42
N GLU A 569 10.80 -21.23 -11.70
CA GLU A 569 11.80 -20.83 -12.70
C GLU A 569 11.88 -19.31 -12.91
N ILE A 570 10.77 -18.61 -12.71
CA ILE A 570 10.68 -17.14 -12.79
C ILE A 570 11.44 -16.50 -11.63
N ALA A 571 11.29 -17.05 -10.43
CA ALA A 571 11.93 -16.54 -9.21
C ALA A 571 13.41 -16.89 -9.15
N GLU A 572 13.80 -18.11 -9.55
CA GLU A 572 15.20 -18.53 -9.70
C GLU A 572 15.96 -17.57 -10.63
N ARG A 573 15.40 -17.29 -11.81
CA ARG A 573 16.00 -16.36 -12.78
C ARG A 573 16.08 -14.92 -12.25
N ALA A 574 15.14 -14.49 -11.41
CA ALA A 574 15.21 -13.18 -10.77
C ALA A 574 16.30 -13.15 -9.68
N LEU A 575 16.39 -14.20 -8.85
CA LEU A 575 17.42 -14.36 -7.83
C LEU A 575 18.82 -14.35 -8.44
N GLU A 576 19.03 -15.06 -9.56
CA GLU A 576 20.29 -15.02 -10.32
C GLU A 576 20.69 -13.61 -10.82
N ILE A 577 19.73 -12.71 -11.06
CA ILE A 577 20.02 -11.32 -11.46
C ILE A 577 20.45 -10.51 -10.22
N ALA A 578 19.77 -10.74 -9.10
CA ALA A 578 20.09 -10.08 -7.83
C ALA A 578 21.47 -10.50 -7.27
N GLU A 579 21.76 -11.81 -7.23
CA GLU A 579 23.04 -12.35 -6.71
C GLU A 579 24.28 -11.80 -7.43
N LYS A 580 24.16 -11.43 -8.72
CA LYS A 580 25.26 -10.84 -9.50
C LYS A 580 25.70 -9.46 -9.00
N ARG A 581 24.90 -8.79 -8.17
CA ARG A 581 25.11 -7.37 -7.81
C ARG A 581 24.86 -7.01 -6.36
N LEU A 582 23.88 -7.60 -5.66
CA LEU A 582 23.45 -7.09 -4.35
C LEU A 582 24.59 -6.96 -3.33
N SER A 583 25.39 -8.01 -3.14
CA SER A 583 26.56 -7.97 -2.24
C SER A 583 27.64 -6.99 -2.72
N ILE A 584 27.96 -6.99 -4.02
CA ILE A 584 28.98 -6.09 -4.63
C ILE A 584 28.60 -4.61 -4.46
N ASP A 585 27.33 -4.29 -4.71
CA ASP A 585 26.76 -2.95 -4.62
C ASP A 585 26.38 -2.58 -3.16
N LYS A 586 26.74 -3.43 -2.16
CA LYS A 586 26.53 -3.24 -0.72
C LYS A 586 25.07 -3.11 -0.27
N TRP A 587 24.22 -3.99 -0.78
CA TRP A 587 22.82 -4.16 -0.41
C TRP A 587 21.99 -2.85 -0.41
N PRO A 588 21.88 -2.14 -1.55
CA PRO A 588 21.14 -0.87 -1.60
C PRO A 588 19.64 -1.02 -1.34
N GLU A 589 19.05 0.05 -0.82
CA GLU A 589 17.60 0.26 -0.68
C GLU A 589 16.85 0.12 -2.01
N TYR A 590 17.34 0.78 -3.07
CA TYR A 590 16.75 0.74 -4.42
C TYR A 590 17.78 1.07 -5.52
N TYR A 591 17.35 0.88 -6.77
CA TYR A 591 18.13 1.11 -8.00
C TYR A 591 17.36 1.97 -9.00
N ASP A 592 18.06 2.92 -9.61
CA ASP A 592 17.51 3.91 -10.55
C ASP A 592 17.73 3.50 -12.01
N THR A 593 17.14 4.29 -12.92
CA THR A 593 17.08 4.12 -14.38
C THR A 593 16.09 3.04 -14.83
N LYS A 594 15.58 3.18 -16.06
CA LYS A 594 14.66 2.21 -16.68
C LYS A 594 15.20 0.78 -16.64
N SER A 595 16.50 0.60 -16.87
CA SER A 595 17.18 -0.70 -16.84
C SER A 595 17.76 -1.10 -15.47
N ALA A 596 17.51 -0.34 -14.39
CA ALA A 596 18.02 -0.60 -13.03
C ALA A 596 19.57 -0.67 -12.92
N ARG A 597 20.27 0.14 -13.75
CA ARG A 597 21.74 0.09 -13.84
C ARG A 597 22.44 0.81 -12.68
N PHE A 598 21.90 1.92 -12.19
CA PHE A 598 22.53 2.71 -11.14
C PHE A 598 21.98 2.33 -9.78
N ILE A 599 22.84 2.31 -8.76
CA ILE A 599 22.41 2.37 -7.36
C ILE A 599 21.58 3.65 -7.20
N GLY A 600 20.51 3.59 -6.40
CA GLY A 600 19.58 4.71 -6.24
C GLY A 600 20.26 5.99 -5.74
N LYS A 601 19.88 7.14 -6.30
CA LYS A 601 20.51 8.45 -6.03
C LYS A 601 20.61 8.81 -4.54
N GLN A 602 19.65 8.35 -3.74
CA GLN A 602 19.61 8.50 -2.28
C GLN A 602 19.32 7.15 -1.61
N ALA A 603 19.72 6.04 -2.23
CA ALA A 603 19.57 4.71 -1.63
C ALA A 603 20.61 4.54 -0.52
N ARG A 604 20.16 4.11 0.65
CA ARG A 604 21.08 3.67 1.70
C ARG A 604 21.66 2.30 1.38
N LEU A 605 22.89 2.09 1.82
CA LEU A 605 23.56 0.79 1.77
C LEU A 605 23.21 -0.03 3.01
N TYR A 606 23.37 -1.35 2.92
CA TYR A 606 23.01 -2.28 4.00
C TYR A 606 21.57 -2.07 4.49
N GLN A 607 20.64 -1.87 3.55
CA GLN A 607 19.23 -1.76 3.85
C GLN A 607 18.65 -3.14 4.16
N THR A 608 18.10 -3.30 5.35
CA THR A 608 17.73 -4.59 5.94
C THR A 608 16.70 -5.34 5.13
N TRP A 609 15.64 -4.68 4.61
CA TRP A 609 14.64 -5.38 3.79
C TRP A 609 15.16 -5.86 2.42
N SER A 610 16.27 -5.31 1.92
CA SER A 610 16.91 -5.78 0.67
C SER A 610 17.71 -7.05 0.93
N ILE A 611 18.37 -7.12 2.09
CA ILE A 611 19.09 -8.31 2.59
C ILE A 611 18.08 -9.42 2.92
N ALA A 612 17.06 -9.10 3.72
CA ALA A 612 16.03 -10.04 4.13
C ALA A 612 15.17 -10.54 2.97
N GLY A 613 14.79 -9.67 2.02
CA GLY A 613 14.04 -10.08 0.83
C GLY A 613 14.80 -11.06 -0.07
N TYR A 614 16.12 -10.90 -0.20
CA TYR A 614 16.98 -11.88 -0.84
C TYR A 614 17.05 -13.21 -0.05
N LEU A 615 17.23 -13.16 1.27
CA LEU A 615 17.27 -14.35 2.13
C LEU A 615 15.97 -15.15 2.06
N VAL A 616 14.81 -14.49 2.20
CA VAL A 616 13.50 -15.16 2.12
C VAL A 616 13.32 -15.81 0.75
N ALA A 617 13.63 -15.11 -0.35
CA ALA A 617 13.55 -15.69 -1.69
C ALA A 617 14.41 -16.97 -1.83
N LYS A 618 15.65 -16.93 -1.31
CA LYS A 618 16.57 -18.07 -1.34
C LYS A 618 16.09 -19.24 -0.49
N LEU A 619 15.67 -18.99 0.76
CA LEU A 619 15.18 -20.02 1.69
C LEU A 619 13.91 -20.71 1.18
N LEU A 620 13.01 -19.95 0.54
CA LEU A 620 11.80 -20.50 -0.05
C LEU A 620 12.07 -21.31 -1.33
N LEU A 621 13.06 -20.94 -2.14
CA LEU A 621 13.48 -21.76 -3.29
C LEU A 621 14.20 -23.05 -2.85
N GLU A 622 14.96 -23.02 -1.75
CA GLU A 622 15.54 -24.25 -1.16
C GLU A 622 14.46 -25.15 -0.53
N LYS A 623 13.38 -24.59 0.02
CA LYS A 623 12.29 -25.32 0.69
C LYS A 623 10.91 -24.79 0.30
N PRO A 624 10.41 -25.09 -0.91
CA PRO A 624 9.15 -24.53 -1.43
C PRO A 624 7.91 -24.83 -0.57
N ASP A 625 7.89 -25.94 0.17
CA ASP A 625 6.81 -26.28 1.09
C ASP A 625 6.59 -25.25 2.20
N LEU A 626 7.64 -24.54 2.63
CA LEU A 626 7.52 -23.50 3.66
C LEU A 626 6.77 -22.26 3.16
N ALA A 627 6.70 -22.01 1.84
CA ALA A 627 5.97 -20.88 1.29
C ALA A 627 4.44 -20.98 1.54
N LYS A 628 3.92 -22.19 1.77
CA LYS A 628 2.50 -22.46 2.11
C LYS A 628 2.02 -21.73 3.36
N THR A 629 2.92 -21.38 4.30
CA THR A 629 2.54 -20.62 5.51
C THR A 629 2.24 -19.14 5.21
N LEU A 630 2.75 -18.61 4.11
CA LEU A 630 2.71 -17.20 3.74
C LEU A 630 1.53 -16.83 2.84
N TRP A 631 0.87 -17.81 2.21
CA TRP A 631 -0.26 -17.57 1.30
C TRP A 631 -1.60 -18.03 1.87
N SER A 632 -2.68 -17.59 1.21
CA SER A 632 -4.05 -18.10 1.41
C SER A 632 -4.45 -18.93 0.20
N GLU A 633 -5.18 -20.03 0.41
CA GLU A 633 -5.79 -20.79 -0.69
C GLU A 633 -7.02 -20.08 -1.25
N GLU A 634 -7.53 -20.50 -2.41
CA GLU A 634 -8.77 -19.92 -2.95
C GLU A 634 -9.98 -20.44 -2.17
N ASP A 635 -10.78 -19.52 -1.65
CA ASP A 635 -11.86 -19.83 -0.72
C ASP A 635 -13.14 -20.30 -1.45
N ALA A 636 -13.60 -21.50 -1.12
CA ALA A 636 -14.76 -22.12 -1.74
C ALA A 636 -16.09 -21.39 -1.44
N GLU A 637 -16.24 -20.77 -0.27
CA GLU A 637 -17.46 -20.05 0.11
C GLU A 637 -17.57 -18.73 -0.66
N ILE A 638 -16.47 -17.99 -0.74
CA ILE A 638 -16.34 -16.77 -1.54
C ILE A 638 -16.52 -17.10 -3.02
N LEU A 639 -15.88 -18.15 -3.54
CA LEU A 639 -16.10 -18.62 -4.92
C LEU A 639 -17.55 -18.95 -5.20
N ASN A 640 -18.22 -19.71 -4.32
CA ASN A 640 -19.62 -20.06 -4.48
C ASN A 640 -20.52 -18.82 -4.44
N ALA A 641 -20.26 -17.87 -3.54
CA ALA A 641 -20.98 -16.59 -3.49
C ALA A 641 -20.78 -15.78 -4.79
N LEU A 642 -19.55 -15.69 -5.31
CA LEU A 642 -19.23 -15.02 -6.56
C LEU A 642 -19.92 -15.68 -7.76
N ASN A 643 -19.88 -17.02 -7.86
CA ASN A 643 -20.56 -17.76 -8.92
C ASN A 643 -22.07 -17.49 -8.93
N VAL A 644 -22.72 -17.46 -7.75
CA VAL A 644 -24.14 -17.11 -7.60
C VAL A 644 -24.44 -15.65 -7.99
N MET A 645 -23.49 -14.73 -7.80
CA MET A 645 -23.62 -13.33 -8.22
C MET A 645 -23.42 -13.13 -9.74
N VAL A 646 -22.56 -13.93 -10.37
CA VAL A 646 -22.19 -13.80 -11.79
C VAL A 646 -23.15 -14.54 -12.74
N ASP A 647 -23.84 -15.59 -12.26
CA ASP A 647 -24.76 -16.41 -13.05
C ASP A 647 -25.81 -15.57 -13.84
N PRO A 648 -25.78 -15.58 -15.19
CA PRO A 648 -26.72 -14.81 -16.02
C PRO A 648 -28.15 -15.39 -16.05
N THR A 649 -28.35 -16.62 -15.55
CA THR A 649 -29.69 -17.21 -15.38
C THR A 649 -30.37 -16.76 -14.09
N ASN A 650 -29.61 -16.18 -13.14
CA ASN A 650 -30.14 -15.67 -11.88
C ASN A 650 -31.17 -14.55 -12.14
N PRO A 651 -32.46 -14.72 -11.76
CA PRO A 651 -33.54 -13.80 -12.12
C PRO A 651 -33.40 -12.41 -11.51
N ARG A 652 -32.45 -12.20 -10.58
CA ARG A 652 -32.13 -10.88 -10.00
C ARG A 652 -31.55 -9.89 -11.01
N ARG A 653 -30.79 -10.36 -12.03
CA ARG A 653 -30.22 -9.48 -13.07
C ARG A 653 -31.26 -8.95 -14.07
N LYS A 654 -32.45 -9.58 -14.15
CA LYS A 654 -33.57 -9.18 -15.03
C LYS A 654 -34.61 -8.26 -14.38
N ARG A 655 -34.39 -7.80 -13.14
CA ARG A 655 -35.35 -6.96 -12.41
C ARG A 655 -34.76 -5.58 -12.09
N GLY A 656 -34.80 -4.71 -13.09
CA GLY A 656 -35.09 -3.29 -12.83
C GLY A 656 -36.48 -3.19 -12.19
N LYS A 657 -36.55 -3.30 -10.86
CA LYS A 657 -37.82 -3.14 -10.12
C LYS A 657 -38.29 -1.71 -10.32
N VAL A 658 -39.47 -1.55 -10.91
CA VAL A 658 -40.21 -0.28 -10.87
C VAL A 658 -40.52 0.03 -9.40
N LEU A 659 -39.72 0.91 -8.80
CA LEU A 659 -39.96 1.43 -7.46
C LEU A 659 -41.24 2.26 -7.48
N LYS A 660 -42.27 1.84 -6.72
CA LYS A 660 -43.36 2.74 -6.35
C LYS A 660 -42.74 3.86 -5.52
N LYS A 661 -42.83 5.10 -6.01
CA LYS A 661 -42.41 6.29 -5.27
C LYS A 661 -43.34 6.50 -4.08
N THR A 662 -42.94 6.06 -2.89
CA THR A 662 -43.41 6.62 -1.63
C THR A 662 -42.59 7.87 -1.35
N TYR A 663 -43.24 9.03 -1.47
CA TYR A 663 -42.71 10.28 -0.91
C TYR A 663 -43.08 10.29 0.57
N ILE A 664 -42.11 10.56 1.44
CA ILE A 664 -42.38 10.99 2.81
C ILE A 664 -42.82 12.45 2.73
N VAL A 665 -43.95 12.78 3.37
CA VAL A 665 -44.54 14.14 3.45
C VAL A 665 -44.24 14.73 4.82
#